data_AF-A0A1X6PI19-F1
#
_entry.id   AF-A0A1X6PI19-F1
#
_cell.length_a   1.000
_cell.length_b   1.000
_cell.length_c   1.000
_cell.angle_alpha   90.00
_cell.angle_beta   90.00
_cell.angle_gamma   90.00
#
_symmetry.space_group_name_H-M   'P 1'
#
loop_
_entity.id
_entity.type
_entity.pdbx_description
1 polymer ?
#
loop_
_entity_poly.entity_id
_entity_poly.type
_entity_poly.pdbx_seq_one_letter_code
_entity_poly.pdbx_strand_id
1 'polypeptide(L)'
;MAVGRPSAAAAVAAATVLAAAVAVAAPATAAIRTSGELRQWHPISVDITDGPAGAEDGNDNPFLDYRLSATFTGPGRTVVTPCFWAADGRAEHTGATSGTVWRCRFTPDRPGTWAYVLDFKSGRRAAVRQAGGTPVEPHDGATGAITVGATDKGGLDLRGKGKLRVVGGKRHLRFDGGEYFFKAGADSPENFLGYRGFDGTAAGRHAYRPHVRDWRSGDPTWGATADRSKGIIGAVNYLSAAGVNAIYAMPLTAGGDAKDTWPWTSPTAIWRYDVSKLAQWSALFDHMDAVGVVLHLVLSETENEERLERADPDVASSGFSDARRLYYRELVARFGAKNGLVWNAGEENGWADRSGQANTDAQRKAFLAYLAAIEPYGALRALHTYPPDKRSVYTPLLGGRSELTGASLQVARWSAVHRQTREWVAASAAAGKPWVVSVDEIGGKGAQPDAVTPNHDRERVDVLWGALTAGAAGVEWYYQAGDQSLEDFRGHARLWATTARAVALLRTERVPFWAMEPADERVDGGGGGGRGGRGGHNWALAGPNDVLVFLPRGGGATVRLPQGGRWTAGWWSPRLGDTRSLQGVRRVTVGAGGEAVDFGRPPREANRDWALLLKRGGGACAKPPPPTETPAPAATPAPTETPAPTETPAPTGDAPTPTEVPTETAVPPETEPPPPAAAPLTSTSSTRPPARTWAPPSPPPPASSRRSSPPSGPSAPPGATGPPAAPSAGPSTGRRVARSGRRRTSLRAMLATTSARGGGGVRAGARRRRGRRVAVGGANDRAADDRVLSEAEGGGGGGGGCDRR
;
A
#
# COMPACT_ATOMS: atom_id res chain seq x y z
N MET A 1 56.96 -50.84 87.45
CA MET A 1 56.15 -49.64 87.77
C MET A 1 56.24 -48.68 86.59
N ALA A 2 55.19 -47.99 86.12
CA ALA A 2 53.75 -48.22 86.31
C ALA A 2 52.93 -47.54 85.18
N VAL A 3 51.78 -48.15 84.86
CA VAL A 3 50.53 -47.65 84.24
C VAL A 3 50.43 -46.17 83.76
N GLY A 4 49.88 -45.93 82.56
CA GLY A 4 49.24 -44.65 82.21
C GLY A 4 48.90 -44.38 80.73
N ARG A 5 47.62 -44.52 80.34
CA ARG A 5 46.98 -43.81 79.18
C ARG A 5 46.10 -42.70 79.77
N PRO A 6 45.95 -41.51 79.14
CA PRO A 6 45.02 -41.26 78.01
C PRO A 6 45.61 -40.28 76.96
N SER A 7 44.87 -39.68 76.01
CA SER A 7 43.94 -40.17 74.95
C SER A 7 43.37 -38.96 74.16
N ALA A 8 42.81 -39.18 72.97
CA ALA A 8 41.95 -38.27 72.19
C ALA A 8 42.59 -37.12 71.35
N ALA A 9 42.68 -37.41 70.05
CA ALA A 9 42.50 -36.57 68.85
C ALA A 9 42.37 -35.02 68.93
N ALA A 10 43.17 -34.34 68.10
CA ALA A 10 42.64 -33.56 66.96
C ALA A 10 43.74 -33.36 65.89
N ALA A 11 43.47 -33.69 64.62
CA ALA A 11 44.37 -33.42 63.50
C ALA A 11 43.75 -32.36 62.58
N VAL A 12 44.37 -31.19 62.49
CA VAL A 12 43.98 -30.12 61.55
C VAL A 12 44.94 -30.13 60.38
N ALA A 13 44.45 -30.54 59.21
CA ALA A 13 45.23 -30.46 57.97
C ALA A 13 45.34 -29.01 57.49
N ALA A 14 46.56 -28.52 57.31
CA ALA A 14 46.82 -27.21 56.71
C ALA A 14 46.58 -27.27 55.19
N ALA A 15 45.37 -26.89 54.75
CA ALA A 15 45.05 -26.76 53.34
C ALA A 15 45.65 -25.45 52.77
N THR A 16 46.70 -25.56 51.96
CA THR A 16 47.24 -24.44 51.19
C THR A 16 46.25 -24.02 50.11
N VAL A 17 45.45 -22.98 50.39
CA VAL A 17 44.53 -22.40 49.41
C VAL A 17 45.34 -21.66 48.34
N LEU A 18 45.51 -22.31 47.19
CA LEU A 18 46.03 -21.66 46.00
C LEU A 18 45.01 -20.64 45.51
N ALA A 19 45.24 -19.36 45.79
CA ALA A 19 44.37 -18.26 45.39
C ALA A 19 44.42 -18.07 43.86
N ALA A 20 43.61 -18.83 43.13
CA ALA A 20 43.40 -18.64 41.71
C ALA A 20 42.76 -17.26 41.48
N ALA A 21 43.56 -16.30 41.02
CA ALA A 21 43.09 -14.99 40.59
C ALA A 21 42.20 -15.15 39.36
N VAL A 22 40.90 -15.31 39.57
CA VAL A 22 39.88 -15.22 38.53
C VAL A 22 39.91 -13.80 38.00
N ALA A 23 40.63 -13.60 36.89
CA ALA A 23 40.54 -12.39 36.11
C ALA A 23 39.10 -12.29 35.58
N VAL A 24 38.26 -11.52 36.26
CA VAL A 24 36.95 -11.13 35.76
C VAL A 24 37.22 -10.29 34.52
N ALA A 25 37.12 -10.92 33.35
CA ALA A 25 37.20 -10.22 32.08
C ALA A 25 36.13 -9.12 32.09
N ALA A 26 36.54 -7.88 31.81
CA ALA A 26 35.57 -6.81 31.59
C ALA A 26 34.61 -7.27 30.48
N PRO A 27 33.29 -7.10 30.64
CA PRO A 27 32.33 -7.57 29.65
C PRO A 27 32.67 -6.92 28.31
N ALA A 28 32.83 -7.75 27.27
CA ALA A 28 33.13 -7.28 25.94
C ALA A 28 32.00 -6.36 25.47
N THR A 29 32.25 -5.06 25.41
CA THR A 29 31.26 -4.07 25.00
C THR A 29 30.98 -4.26 23.52
N ALA A 30 29.79 -4.78 23.20
CA ALA A 30 29.25 -4.89 21.84
C ALA A 30 29.61 -3.67 20.99
N ALA A 31 30.24 -3.87 19.82
CA ALA A 31 30.71 -2.78 18.97
C ALA A 31 29.54 -2.16 18.17
N ILE A 32 28.66 -1.47 18.90
CA ILE A 32 27.45 -0.85 18.38
C ILE A 32 27.75 0.57 17.87
N ARG A 33 27.37 0.83 16.61
CA ARG A 33 27.54 2.12 15.92
C ARG A 33 26.18 2.72 15.59
N THR A 34 25.97 4.00 15.92
CA THR A 34 24.81 4.77 15.42
C THR A 34 25.19 5.53 14.14
N SER A 35 24.28 5.64 13.17
CA SER A 35 24.49 6.40 11.93
C SER A 35 23.19 7.01 11.37
N GLY A 36 23.33 8.03 10.51
CA GLY A 36 22.23 8.83 9.95
C GLY A 36 22.22 10.27 10.48
N GLU A 37 21.33 11.12 9.93
CA GLU A 37 21.06 12.44 10.48
C GLU A 37 20.32 12.29 11.82
N LEU A 38 20.95 12.65 12.95
CA LEU A 38 20.39 12.46 14.30
C LEU A 38 19.30 13.50 14.63
N ARG A 39 18.19 13.45 13.88
CA ARG A 39 17.11 14.44 13.89
C ARG A 39 15.73 13.79 13.97
N GLN A 40 14.79 14.51 14.58
CA GLN A 40 13.36 14.22 14.54
C GLN A 40 12.93 13.95 13.09
N TRP A 41 12.23 12.84 12.86
CA TRP A 41 11.70 12.39 11.56
C TRP A 41 12.76 11.96 10.52
N HIS A 42 14.02 11.78 10.89
CA HIS A 42 15.02 11.15 10.03
C HIS A 42 15.23 9.68 10.43
N PRO A 43 15.32 8.72 9.49
CA PRO A 43 15.71 7.35 9.81
C PRO A 43 17.16 7.29 10.33
N ILE A 44 17.33 6.76 11.53
CA ILE A 44 18.60 6.52 12.21
C ILE A 44 18.84 5.01 12.27
N SER A 45 20.06 4.57 11.98
CA SER A 45 20.47 3.16 12.08
C SER A 45 21.31 2.93 13.34
N VAL A 46 21.06 1.82 14.02
CA VAL A 46 21.88 1.26 15.10
C VAL A 46 22.39 -0.09 14.61
N ASP A 47 23.70 -0.17 14.43
CA ASP A 47 24.40 -1.30 13.81
C ASP A 47 25.28 -2.00 14.85
N ILE A 48 25.03 -3.29 15.14
CA ILE A 48 26.06 -4.16 15.73
C ILE A 48 27.07 -4.44 14.61
N THR A 49 28.36 -4.17 14.81
CA THR A 49 29.38 -4.34 13.77
C THR A 49 30.19 -5.65 13.89
N ASP A 50 30.17 -6.24 15.08
CA ASP A 50 30.84 -7.47 15.53
C ASP A 50 29.83 -8.58 15.88
N GLY A 51 28.69 -8.60 15.20
CA GLY A 51 27.66 -9.63 15.36
C GLY A 51 28.06 -10.96 14.69
N PRO A 52 27.25 -12.02 14.86
CA PRO A 52 27.45 -13.29 14.18
C PRO A 52 27.65 -13.10 12.67
N ALA A 53 28.67 -13.77 12.12
CA ALA A 53 28.95 -13.73 10.70
C ALA A 53 27.84 -14.46 9.92
N GLY A 54 27.12 -13.73 9.08
CA GLY A 54 26.14 -14.27 8.15
C GLY A 54 26.69 -14.37 6.73
N ALA A 55 26.03 -15.20 5.93
CA ALA A 55 26.13 -15.22 4.47
C ALA A 55 24.77 -15.60 3.88
N GLU A 56 24.44 -15.10 2.69
CA GLU A 56 23.16 -15.40 2.03
C GLU A 56 22.97 -16.90 1.76
N ASP A 57 24.05 -17.62 1.47
CA ASP A 57 24.13 -19.05 1.21
C ASP A 57 24.66 -19.88 2.40
N GLY A 58 25.13 -19.22 3.47
CA GLY A 58 25.75 -19.88 4.64
C GLY A 58 24.84 -20.88 5.36
N ASN A 59 25.43 -21.86 6.05
CA ASN A 59 24.70 -22.97 6.68
C ASN A 59 23.58 -22.50 7.61
N ASP A 60 23.91 -21.67 8.61
CA ASP A 60 22.92 -20.97 9.42
C ASP A 60 22.29 -19.85 8.59
N ASN A 61 20.97 -19.72 8.61
CA ASN A 61 20.29 -18.69 7.83
C ASN A 61 20.17 -17.37 8.63
N PRO A 62 20.90 -16.29 8.27
CA PRO A 62 20.90 -15.04 9.03
C PRO A 62 19.53 -14.33 9.05
N PHE A 63 18.64 -14.65 8.11
CA PHE A 63 17.29 -14.09 8.04
C PHE A 63 16.29 -14.87 8.91
N LEU A 64 16.45 -16.20 9.01
CA LEU A 64 15.44 -17.10 9.58
C LEU A 64 15.80 -17.60 10.99
N ASP A 65 17.06 -17.94 11.21
CA ASP A 65 17.55 -18.61 12.43
C ASP A 65 18.09 -17.63 13.47
N TYR A 66 17.89 -16.33 13.24
CA TYR A 66 18.26 -15.23 14.11
C TYR A 66 17.12 -14.23 14.24
N ARG A 67 16.94 -13.67 15.44
CA ARG A 67 15.94 -12.66 15.76
C ARG A 67 16.61 -11.50 16.49
N LEU A 68 16.99 -10.45 15.75
CA LEU A 68 17.30 -9.15 16.33
C LEU A 68 16.06 -8.25 16.29
N SER A 69 15.72 -7.64 17.42
CA SER A 69 14.70 -6.60 17.57
C SER A 69 15.23 -5.50 18.51
N ALA A 70 14.75 -4.27 18.38
CA ALA A 70 15.15 -3.17 19.25
C ALA A 70 13.94 -2.44 19.84
N THR A 71 14.05 -2.09 21.12
CA THR A 71 13.08 -1.24 21.83
C THR A 71 13.69 0.12 22.10
N PHE A 72 13.27 1.13 21.34
CA PHE A 72 13.67 2.53 21.52
C PHE A 72 12.67 3.23 22.45
N THR A 73 13.14 3.89 23.51
CA THR A 73 12.32 4.67 24.44
C THR A 73 12.84 6.09 24.56
N GLY A 74 12.01 7.05 24.18
CA GLY A 74 12.27 8.48 24.26
C GLY A 74 11.17 9.24 25.03
N PRO A 75 11.14 10.59 24.97
CA PRO A 75 10.28 11.42 25.82
C PRO A 75 8.77 11.18 25.61
N GLY A 76 8.19 10.25 26.36
CA GLY A 76 6.78 9.87 26.23
C GLY A 76 6.44 9.07 24.95
N ARG A 77 7.38 8.26 24.44
CA ARG A 77 7.11 7.28 23.38
C ARG A 77 8.09 6.11 23.43
N THR A 78 7.56 4.91 23.22
CA THR A 78 8.35 3.70 22.92
C THR A 78 8.06 3.24 21.50
N VAL A 79 9.06 2.70 20.82
CA VAL A 79 9.01 2.12 19.47
C VAL A 79 9.75 0.78 19.53
N VAL A 80 9.02 -0.33 19.35
CA VAL A 80 9.60 -1.68 19.24
C VAL A 80 9.64 -2.02 17.76
N THR A 81 10.81 -2.34 17.20
CA THR A 81 10.95 -2.64 15.77
C THR A 81 11.72 -3.95 15.56
N PRO A 82 11.35 -4.78 14.57
CA PRO A 82 12.26 -5.80 14.07
C PRO A 82 13.50 -5.15 13.44
N CYS A 83 14.61 -5.87 13.47
CA CYS A 83 15.88 -5.53 12.84
C CYS A 83 16.31 -6.66 11.89
N PHE A 84 17.36 -6.42 11.10
CA PHE A 84 17.76 -7.31 10.01
C PHE A 84 19.29 -7.47 9.93
N TRP A 85 19.75 -8.56 9.31
CA TRP A 85 21.16 -8.74 8.94
C TRP A 85 21.51 -7.95 7.66
N ALA A 86 22.67 -7.29 7.68
CA ALA A 86 23.06 -6.25 6.74
C ALA A 86 24.47 -6.45 6.14
N ALA A 87 25.02 -7.67 6.18
CA ALA A 87 26.33 -8.04 5.63
C ALA A 87 27.50 -7.17 6.15
N ASP A 88 28.08 -6.31 5.30
CA ASP A 88 29.16 -5.37 5.66
C ASP A 88 28.65 -3.99 6.13
N GLY A 89 27.32 -3.81 6.20
CA GLY A 89 26.65 -2.56 6.55
C GLY A 89 26.58 -1.54 5.41
N ARG A 90 27.12 -1.83 4.22
CA ARG A 90 27.15 -0.98 3.02
C ARG A 90 26.89 -1.77 1.72
N ALA A 91 26.13 -2.86 1.83
CA ALA A 91 25.88 -3.81 0.74
C ALA A 91 25.28 -3.16 -0.52
N GLU A 92 24.63 -2.00 -0.39
CA GLU A 92 24.17 -1.19 -1.52
C GLU A 92 25.32 -0.73 -2.43
N HIS A 93 26.48 -0.38 -1.88
CA HIS A 93 27.65 0.05 -2.64
C HIS A 93 28.60 -1.12 -2.97
N THR A 94 28.75 -2.07 -2.05
CA THR A 94 29.76 -3.14 -2.15
C THR A 94 29.27 -4.42 -2.80
N GLY A 95 27.95 -4.65 -2.87
CA GLY A 95 27.39 -5.93 -3.32
C GLY A 95 27.67 -7.09 -2.35
N ALA A 96 27.99 -6.79 -1.08
CA ALA A 96 28.40 -7.79 -0.11
C ALA A 96 27.27 -8.77 0.26
N THR A 97 27.49 -10.06 0.02
CA THR A 97 26.58 -11.18 0.34
C THR A 97 26.95 -11.92 1.64
N SER A 98 27.91 -11.38 2.41
CA SER A 98 28.37 -11.93 3.71
C SER A 98 28.95 -10.84 4.61
N GLY A 99 29.01 -11.09 5.93
CA GLY A 99 29.54 -10.15 6.93
C GLY A 99 28.86 -10.20 8.30
N THR A 100 29.34 -9.36 9.23
CA THR A 100 29.01 -9.36 10.67
C THR A 100 28.03 -8.27 11.10
N VAL A 101 27.53 -7.43 10.19
CA VAL A 101 26.71 -6.27 10.55
C VAL A 101 25.23 -6.62 10.69
N TRP A 102 24.64 -6.25 11.82
CA TRP A 102 23.20 -6.39 12.09
C TRP A 102 22.60 -5.01 12.41
N ARG A 103 21.56 -4.61 11.66
CA ARG A 103 21.06 -3.23 11.61
C ARG A 103 19.61 -3.14 12.10
N CYS A 104 19.40 -2.26 13.08
CA CYS A 104 18.09 -1.77 13.51
C CYS A 104 17.86 -0.36 12.93
N ARG A 105 16.73 -0.11 12.26
CA ARG A 105 16.36 1.23 11.78
C ARG A 105 15.19 1.80 12.58
N PHE A 106 15.32 3.03 13.06
CA PHE A 106 14.25 3.72 13.78
C PHE A 106 14.13 5.19 13.37
N THR A 107 12.93 5.75 13.48
CA THR A 107 12.68 7.16 13.16
C THR A 107 12.06 7.85 14.39
N PRO A 108 12.79 8.70 15.11
CA PRO A 108 12.28 9.39 16.29
C PRO A 108 11.22 10.42 15.90
N ASP A 109 10.07 10.42 16.57
CA ASP A 109 8.98 11.35 16.27
C ASP A 109 9.10 12.71 17.00
N ARG A 110 10.09 12.86 17.89
CA ARG A 110 10.40 14.08 18.65
C ARG A 110 11.90 14.19 19.02
N PRO A 111 12.42 15.41 19.26
CA PRO A 111 13.78 15.62 19.78
C PRO A 111 13.96 15.12 21.22
N GLY A 112 15.20 15.06 21.68
CA GLY A 112 15.60 14.60 23.02
C GLY A 112 16.39 13.30 23.00
N THR A 113 16.70 12.76 24.18
CA THR A 113 17.44 11.50 24.31
C THR A 113 16.50 10.31 24.14
N TRP A 114 16.85 9.40 23.22
CA TRP A 114 16.21 8.12 23.02
C TRP A 114 17.17 7.01 23.48
N ALA A 115 16.82 6.29 24.55
CA ALA A 115 17.52 5.08 24.95
C ALA A 115 17.07 3.89 24.07
N TYR A 116 17.92 2.87 23.93
CA TYR A 116 17.55 1.60 23.29
C TYR A 116 18.03 0.40 24.09
N VAL A 117 17.33 -0.73 23.91
CA VAL A 117 17.75 -2.08 24.31
C VAL A 117 17.50 -3.06 23.17
N LEU A 118 18.43 -4.00 22.97
CA LEU A 118 18.37 -5.04 21.94
C LEU A 118 17.85 -6.37 22.51
N ASP A 119 17.00 -7.05 21.75
CA ASP A 119 16.63 -8.47 21.92
C ASP A 119 17.26 -9.23 20.76
N PHE A 120 18.29 -10.05 21.02
CA PHE A 120 19.02 -10.77 19.98
C PHE A 120 19.14 -12.26 20.33
N LYS A 121 18.29 -13.08 19.70
CA LYS A 121 18.28 -14.54 19.89
C LYS A 121 18.69 -15.28 18.62
N SER A 122 19.31 -16.46 18.77
CA SER A 122 19.55 -17.41 17.69
C SER A 122 18.83 -18.75 17.93
N GLY A 123 18.62 -19.53 16.87
CA GLY A 123 17.99 -20.85 16.91
C GLY A 123 17.06 -21.10 15.72
N ARG A 124 16.77 -22.37 15.43
CA ARG A 124 16.00 -22.80 14.25
C ARG A 124 14.65 -22.06 14.12
N ARG A 125 14.49 -21.27 13.06
CA ARG A 125 13.34 -20.38 12.77
C ARG A 125 13.05 -19.31 13.86
N ALA A 126 14.05 -18.88 14.64
CA ALA A 126 13.90 -17.89 15.71
C ALA A 126 13.30 -16.54 15.26
N ALA A 127 13.51 -16.13 14.00
CA ALA A 127 12.96 -14.88 13.45
C ALA A 127 11.42 -14.81 13.51
N VAL A 128 10.76 -15.97 13.45
CA VAL A 128 9.31 -16.12 13.20
C VAL A 128 8.58 -16.95 14.24
N ARG A 129 9.27 -17.85 14.97
CA ARG A 129 8.71 -18.64 16.07
C ARG A 129 9.02 -17.97 17.42
N GLN A 130 8.00 -17.77 18.23
CA GLN A 130 8.08 -17.02 19.50
C GLN A 130 8.83 -17.78 20.63
N ALA A 131 8.80 -19.12 20.61
CA ALA A 131 9.22 -19.95 21.73
C ALA A 131 10.67 -20.46 21.59
N GLY A 132 11.54 -19.97 22.47
CA GLY A 132 12.91 -20.47 22.64
C GLY A 132 13.91 -19.93 21.62
N GLY A 133 14.99 -19.35 22.13
CA GLY A 133 16.17 -18.96 21.35
C GLY A 133 17.31 -18.61 22.29
N THR A 134 18.53 -18.97 21.91
CA THR A 134 19.73 -18.72 22.71
C THR A 134 20.10 -17.24 22.61
N PRO A 135 20.42 -16.55 23.72
CA PRO A 135 21.01 -15.20 23.67
C PRO A 135 22.26 -15.15 22.78
N VAL A 136 22.34 -14.13 21.92
CA VAL A 136 23.53 -13.85 21.13
C VAL A 136 24.45 -12.94 21.95
N GLU A 137 25.22 -13.53 22.85
CA GLU A 137 26.18 -12.79 23.70
C GLU A 137 27.33 -12.19 22.86
N PRO A 138 27.83 -10.97 23.19
CA PRO A 138 27.42 -10.06 24.26
C PRO A 138 26.35 -9.03 23.80
N HIS A 139 25.63 -9.32 22.72
CA HIS A 139 24.78 -8.37 22.00
C HIS A 139 23.31 -8.39 22.46
N ASP A 140 22.86 -9.51 23.03
CA ASP A 140 21.54 -9.62 23.65
C ASP A 140 21.44 -8.77 24.92
N GLY A 141 20.35 -8.01 25.10
CA GLY A 141 20.20 -7.09 26.22
C GLY A 141 21.12 -5.86 26.16
N ALA A 142 21.97 -5.71 25.13
CA ALA A 142 22.84 -4.56 24.97
C ALA A 142 22.04 -3.24 24.86
N THR A 143 22.58 -2.16 25.42
CA THR A 143 21.89 -0.87 25.54
C THR A 143 22.74 0.30 25.07
N GLY A 144 22.07 1.43 24.80
CA GLY A 144 22.73 2.70 24.50
C GLY A 144 21.73 3.85 24.43
N ALA A 145 22.20 5.02 24.01
CA ALA A 145 21.36 6.22 23.88
C ALA A 145 21.76 7.08 22.67
N ILE A 146 20.76 7.77 22.11
CA ILE A 146 20.87 8.61 20.92
C ILE A 146 20.28 9.99 21.25
N THR A 147 21.06 11.05 21.09
CA THR A 147 20.56 12.44 21.25
C THR A 147 20.01 12.93 19.93
N VAL A 148 18.72 13.22 19.88
CA VAL A 148 17.98 13.60 18.66
C VAL A 148 17.70 15.10 18.65
N GLY A 149 18.14 15.81 17.62
CA GLY A 149 17.83 17.22 17.38
C GLY A 149 16.48 17.45 16.69
N ALA A 150 16.11 18.72 16.47
CA ALA A 150 14.99 19.06 15.59
C ALA A 150 15.33 18.75 14.12
N THR A 151 14.29 18.56 13.29
CA THR A 151 14.46 18.51 11.83
C THR A 151 14.85 19.89 11.29
N ASP A 152 15.64 19.89 10.22
CA ASP A 152 16.04 21.05 9.41
C ASP A 152 15.43 20.99 7.99
N LYS A 153 14.59 20.00 7.71
CA LYS A 153 13.97 19.75 6.40
C LYS A 153 12.56 20.34 6.32
N GLY A 154 12.05 20.55 5.10
CA GLY A 154 10.73 21.13 4.87
C GLY A 154 10.31 21.10 3.40
N GLY A 155 9.17 21.72 3.09
CA GLY A 155 8.63 21.77 1.74
C GLY A 155 8.01 20.44 1.31
N LEU A 156 8.68 19.73 0.39
CA LEU A 156 8.28 18.39 -0.06
C LEU A 156 8.90 17.27 0.78
N ASP A 157 10.11 17.45 1.33
CA ASP A 157 10.82 16.42 2.11
C ASP A 157 9.97 15.95 3.29
N LEU A 158 9.63 14.66 3.31
CA LEU A 158 8.77 14.06 4.32
C LEU A 158 9.44 14.00 5.70
N ARG A 159 10.77 14.16 5.78
CA ARG A 159 11.51 14.36 7.05
C ARG A 159 11.27 15.75 7.65
N GLY A 160 10.66 16.67 6.89
CA GLY A 160 10.08 17.92 7.39
C GLY A 160 8.62 17.79 7.83
N LYS A 161 8.00 16.62 7.66
CA LYS A 161 6.57 16.35 7.97
C LYS A 161 6.36 15.24 9.00
N GLY A 162 7.28 14.27 9.08
CA GLY A 162 7.18 13.11 9.95
C GLY A 162 6.39 11.95 9.38
N LYS A 163 6.05 10.98 10.23
CA LYS A 163 5.40 9.74 9.79
C LYS A 163 4.01 10.03 9.25
N LEU A 164 3.67 9.43 8.10
CA LEU A 164 2.32 9.42 7.56
C LEU A 164 1.50 8.32 8.25
N ARG A 165 0.47 8.68 9.00
CA ARG A 165 -0.29 7.75 9.85
C ARG A 165 -1.79 7.75 9.58
N VAL A 166 -2.44 6.65 9.94
CA VAL A 166 -3.90 6.56 10.08
C VAL A 166 -4.32 7.33 11.34
N VAL A 167 -5.25 8.28 11.20
CA VAL A 167 -5.82 9.00 12.35
C VAL A 167 -7.13 8.34 12.78
N GLY A 168 -7.24 7.99 14.07
CA GLY A 168 -8.43 7.37 14.64
C GLY A 168 -9.71 8.17 14.34
N GLY A 169 -10.74 7.50 13.80
CA GLY A 169 -12.01 8.11 13.45
C GLY A 169 -11.97 9.05 12.23
N LYS A 170 -10.91 9.01 11.40
CA LYS A 170 -10.79 9.77 10.14
C LYS A 170 -10.62 8.84 8.94
N ARG A 171 -10.89 9.38 7.74
CA ARG A 171 -10.77 8.68 6.45
C ARG A 171 -9.56 9.11 5.62
N HIS A 172 -8.67 9.93 6.21
CA HIS A 172 -7.53 10.54 5.54
C HIS A 172 -6.28 10.35 6.39
N LEU A 173 -5.16 10.12 5.72
CA LEU A 173 -3.85 10.03 6.38
C LEU A 173 -3.37 11.43 6.79
N ARG A 174 -2.57 11.48 7.85
CA ARG A 174 -1.99 12.72 8.37
C ARG A 174 -0.52 12.50 8.72
N PHE A 175 0.31 13.46 8.37
CA PHE A 175 1.70 13.53 8.83
C PHE A 175 1.77 13.98 10.29
N ASP A 176 2.80 13.60 11.04
CA ASP A 176 3.01 14.01 12.44
C ASP A 176 3.03 15.54 12.64
N GLY A 177 3.67 16.27 11.72
CA GLY A 177 3.66 17.74 11.65
C GLY A 177 2.29 18.36 11.35
N GLY A 178 1.27 17.53 11.09
CA GLY A 178 -0.13 17.90 11.14
C GLY A 178 -0.83 18.11 9.80
N GLU A 179 -0.10 18.04 8.69
CA GLU A 179 -0.63 18.11 7.31
C GLU A 179 -1.44 16.85 6.97
N TYR A 180 -2.64 17.02 6.39
CA TYR A 180 -3.44 15.90 5.87
C TYR A 180 -3.07 15.61 4.41
N PHE A 181 -2.92 14.32 4.10
CA PHE A 181 -2.50 13.85 2.78
C PHE A 181 -3.70 13.52 1.89
N PHE A 182 -3.60 13.89 0.61
CA PHE A 182 -4.46 13.41 -0.46
C PHE A 182 -3.58 12.78 -1.54
N LYS A 183 -3.78 11.49 -1.82
CA LYS A 183 -2.96 10.71 -2.75
C LYS A 183 -3.21 11.13 -4.20
N ALA A 184 -2.12 11.30 -4.93
CA ALA A 184 -2.04 11.63 -6.34
C ALA A 184 -0.87 10.82 -6.90
N GLY A 185 -1.05 9.51 -7.00
CA GLY A 185 0.03 8.57 -7.29
C GLY A 185 0.14 8.15 -8.76
N ALA A 186 1.25 7.49 -9.08
CA ALA A 186 1.37 6.61 -10.23
C ALA A 186 1.11 5.17 -9.76
N ASP A 187 0.33 4.42 -10.54
CA ASP A 187 0.03 3.01 -10.28
C ASP A 187 0.91 2.15 -11.19
N SER A 188 0.72 2.26 -12.51
CA SER A 188 1.61 1.63 -13.50
C SER A 188 2.97 2.35 -13.62
N PRO A 189 4.10 1.63 -13.76
CA PRO A 189 4.18 0.17 -13.81
C PRO A 189 4.18 -0.46 -12.40
N GLU A 190 3.34 -1.48 -12.19
CA GLU A 190 3.17 -2.14 -10.87
C GLU A 190 4.50 -2.73 -10.36
N ASN A 191 5.27 -3.30 -11.29
CA ASN A 191 6.60 -3.87 -11.12
C ASN A 191 7.68 -2.78 -11.18
N PHE A 192 7.42 -1.60 -10.59
CA PHE A 192 8.34 -0.46 -10.57
C PHE A 192 9.77 -0.85 -10.13
N LEU A 193 9.86 -1.84 -9.23
CA LEU A 193 11.07 -2.43 -8.65
C LEU A 193 11.77 -3.48 -9.54
N GLY A 194 11.18 -3.88 -10.67
CA GLY A 194 11.74 -4.77 -11.70
C GLY A 194 12.85 -4.10 -12.52
N TYR A 195 13.74 -3.39 -11.85
CA TYR A 195 14.72 -2.46 -12.40
C TYR A 195 16.10 -3.11 -12.48
N ARG A 196 16.64 -3.27 -13.70
CA ARG A 196 17.92 -3.97 -13.94
C ARG A 196 19.17 -3.27 -13.43
N GLY A 197 19.01 -2.09 -12.82
CA GLY A 197 20.10 -1.43 -12.10
C GLY A 197 20.37 -2.02 -10.71
N PHE A 198 19.40 -2.71 -10.11
CA PHE A 198 19.57 -3.39 -8.82
C PHE A 198 20.40 -4.68 -8.95
N ASP A 199 21.15 -5.01 -7.89
CA ASP A 199 21.81 -6.31 -7.77
C ASP A 199 20.79 -7.46 -7.72
N GLY A 200 21.22 -8.65 -8.14
CA GLY A 200 20.37 -9.83 -8.30
C GLY A 200 19.17 -9.64 -9.25
N THR A 201 19.13 -8.57 -10.06
CA THR A 201 17.94 -8.13 -10.84
C THR A 201 18.26 -7.84 -12.32
N ALA A 202 19.38 -8.35 -12.86
CA ALA A 202 19.83 -8.03 -14.23
C ALA A 202 18.81 -8.35 -15.35
N ALA A 203 17.89 -9.28 -15.12
CA ALA A 203 16.78 -9.62 -16.02
C ALA A 203 15.54 -8.71 -15.88
N GLY A 204 15.59 -7.71 -15.00
CA GLY A 204 14.50 -6.76 -14.74
C GLY A 204 14.07 -6.01 -16.00
N ARG A 205 12.75 -5.88 -16.21
CA ARG A 205 12.15 -5.27 -17.41
C ARG A 205 12.55 -3.80 -17.56
N HIS A 206 12.73 -3.07 -16.45
CA HIS A 206 12.88 -1.62 -16.44
C HIS A 206 14.33 -1.13 -16.40
N ALA A 207 14.58 0.01 -17.06
CA ALA A 207 15.76 0.84 -16.85
C ALA A 207 15.47 2.34 -16.78
N TYR A 208 14.24 2.78 -17.05
CA TYR A 208 13.80 4.18 -17.06
C TYR A 208 14.80 5.10 -17.80
N ARG A 209 15.36 4.63 -18.92
CA ARG A 209 16.41 5.35 -19.68
C ARG A 209 16.05 6.83 -19.98
N PRO A 210 14.80 7.18 -20.36
CA PRO A 210 14.36 8.57 -20.58
C PRO A 210 14.43 9.49 -19.36
N HIS A 211 14.63 8.92 -18.16
CA HIS A 211 14.73 9.61 -16.88
C HIS A 211 16.16 9.73 -16.33
N VAL A 212 17.19 9.19 -16.99
CA VAL A 212 18.60 9.38 -16.56
C VAL A 212 18.99 10.87 -16.48
N ARG A 213 18.35 11.72 -17.29
CA ARG A 213 18.46 13.20 -17.27
C ARG A 213 17.77 13.90 -16.10
N ASP A 214 16.93 13.19 -15.35
CA ASP A 214 16.18 13.74 -14.21
C ASP A 214 16.89 13.48 -12.88
N TRP A 215 17.91 12.61 -12.87
CA TRP A 215 18.88 12.45 -11.76
C TRP A 215 19.76 13.70 -11.62
N ARG A 216 20.12 14.04 -10.38
CA ARG A 216 20.81 15.29 -10.01
C ARG A 216 22.04 15.00 -9.16
N SER A 217 23.02 15.91 -9.22
CA SER A 217 24.19 15.83 -8.31
C SER A 217 23.74 15.89 -6.85
N GLY A 218 24.10 14.88 -6.06
CA GLY A 218 23.68 14.70 -4.67
C GLY A 218 22.54 13.69 -4.46
N ASP A 219 21.86 13.26 -5.53
CA ASP A 219 20.97 12.10 -5.49
C ASP A 219 21.75 10.80 -5.19
N PRO A 220 21.13 9.78 -4.55
CA PRO A 220 21.84 8.56 -4.18
C PRO A 220 22.25 7.73 -5.40
N THR A 221 23.27 6.90 -5.18
CA THR A 221 23.85 5.97 -6.16
C THR A 221 24.23 4.65 -5.48
N TRP A 222 24.41 3.57 -6.26
CA TRP A 222 24.73 2.24 -5.72
C TRP A 222 25.55 1.38 -6.68
N GLY A 223 26.15 0.32 -6.14
CA GLY A 223 27.14 -0.51 -6.82
C GLY A 223 28.42 0.26 -7.19
N ALA A 224 29.26 -0.37 -8.01
CA ALA A 224 30.55 0.17 -8.44
C ALA A 224 30.46 1.35 -9.43
N THR A 225 29.30 1.63 -10.05
CA THR A 225 29.11 2.76 -10.98
C THR A 225 27.79 3.47 -10.76
N ALA A 226 27.83 4.80 -10.67
CA ALA A 226 26.67 5.63 -10.37
C ALA A 226 25.48 5.42 -11.33
N ASP A 227 25.77 5.12 -12.60
CA ASP A 227 24.77 4.94 -13.65
C ASP A 227 23.76 3.82 -13.38
N ARG A 228 24.09 2.86 -12.50
CA ARG A 228 23.18 1.79 -12.05
C ARG A 228 21.93 2.29 -11.29
N SER A 229 21.92 3.56 -10.86
CA SER A 229 20.83 4.16 -10.09
C SER A 229 20.00 5.22 -10.85
N LYS A 230 20.63 5.90 -11.83
CA LYS A 230 20.14 7.18 -12.36
C LYS A 230 18.77 7.09 -13.02
N GLY A 231 18.44 5.95 -13.63
CA GLY A 231 17.14 5.74 -14.27
C GLY A 231 15.98 5.80 -13.28
N ILE A 232 15.98 4.93 -12.27
CA ILE A 232 14.86 4.83 -11.31
C ILE A 232 14.81 6.04 -10.36
N ILE A 233 15.96 6.56 -9.92
CA ILE A 233 16.02 7.77 -9.10
C ILE A 233 15.54 9.00 -9.89
N GLY A 234 15.95 9.13 -11.16
CA GLY A 234 15.45 10.16 -12.05
C GLY A 234 13.93 10.04 -12.32
N ALA A 235 13.40 8.81 -12.39
CA ALA A 235 11.97 8.59 -12.54
C ALA A 235 11.17 9.12 -11.33
N VAL A 236 11.64 8.85 -10.10
CA VAL A 236 11.05 9.43 -8.87
C VAL A 236 11.17 10.96 -8.88
N ASN A 237 12.31 11.53 -9.28
CA ASN A 237 12.49 12.98 -9.40
C ASN A 237 11.51 13.62 -10.39
N TYR A 238 11.31 12.99 -11.55
CA TYR A 238 10.36 13.45 -12.56
C TYR A 238 8.92 13.40 -12.03
N LEU A 239 8.53 12.29 -11.42
CA LEU A 239 7.18 12.11 -10.86
C LEU A 239 6.90 13.15 -9.77
N SER A 240 7.82 13.32 -8.82
CA SER A 240 7.76 14.38 -7.80
C SER A 240 7.62 15.78 -8.42
N ALA A 241 8.45 16.12 -9.42
CA ALA A 241 8.40 17.40 -10.12
C ALA A 241 7.10 17.61 -10.92
N ALA A 242 6.49 16.53 -11.43
CA ALA A 242 5.18 16.55 -12.08
C ALA A 242 4.00 16.67 -11.08
N GLY A 243 4.28 16.62 -9.77
CA GLY A 243 3.29 16.71 -8.69
C GLY A 243 2.64 15.38 -8.30
N VAL A 244 3.24 14.26 -8.70
CA VAL A 244 2.89 12.91 -8.23
C VAL A 244 3.49 12.73 -6.82
N ASN A 245 2.68 12.30 -5.86
CA ASN A 245 3.05 12.23 -4.44
C ASN A 245 2.97 10.82 -3.83
N ALA A 246 2.71 9.80 -4.66
CA ALA A 246 2.82 8.40 -4.29
C ALA A 246 3.24 7.55 -5.49
N ILE A 247 3.88 6.41 -5.23
CA ILE A 247 4.19 5.39 -6.23
C ILE A 247 3.74 4.03 -5.67
N TYR A 248 2.89 3.34 -6.42
CA TYR A 248 2.59 1.92 -6.26
C TYR A 248 3.84 1.11 -6.62
N ALA A 249 4.17 0.11 -5.81
CA ALA A 249 5.29 -0.78 -6.09
C ALA A 249 5.07 -2.17 -5.50
N MET A 250 5.32 -3.19 -6.30
CA MET A 250 5.25 -4.59 -5.87
C MET A 250 6.66 -5.14 -5.58
N PRO A 251 7.00 -5.53 -4.35
CA PRO A 251 8.28 -6.15 -4.02
C PRO A 251 8.31 -7.66 -4.31
N LEU A 252 7.20 -8.26 -4.76
CA LEU A 252 7.07 -9.68 -5.06
C LEU A 252 6.18 -9.89 -6.28
N THR A 253 6.81 -10.00 -7.45
CA THR A 253 6.19 -10.40 -8.73
C THR A 253 6.64 -11.78 -9.24
N ALA A 254 7.44 -12.49 -8.43
CA ALA A 254 7.90 -13.84 -8.74
C ALA A 254 6.74 -14.86 -8.74
N GLY A 255 6.10 -15.04 -9.90
CA GLY A 255 5.10 -16.09 -10.13
C GLY A 255 3.87 -15.61 -10.90
N GLY A 256 3.41 -14.38 -10.65
CA GLY A 256 2.37 -13.71 -11.44
C GLY A 256 2.94 -13.04 -12.67
N ASP A 257 2.34 -11.98 -13.20
CA ASP A 257 2.58 -11.62 -14.60
C ASP A 257 3.94 -10.96 -14.90
N ALA A 258 4.48 -10.13 -14.00
CA ALA A 258 5.74 -9.43 -14.26
C ALA A 258 6.99 -10.34 -14.14
N LYS A 259 7.03 -11.28 -13.18
CA LYS A 259 8.07 -12.33 -13.04
C LYS A 259 9.50 -11.81 -12.89
N ASP A 260 9.68 -10.58 -12.44
CA ASP A 260 10.96 -9.85 -12.47
C ASP A 260 11.40 -9.25 -11.13
N THR A 261 10.54 -9.28 -10.11
CA THR A 261 10.79 -8.66 -8.81
C THR A 261 10.60 -9.64 -7.66
N TRP A 262 11.58 -9.73 -6.76
CA TRP A 262 11.51 -10.48 -5.51
C TRP A 262 12.60 -9.99 -4.54
N PRO A 263 12.41 -10.10 -3.20
CA PRO A 263 13.40 -9.66 -2.21
C PRO A 263 14.52 -10.68 -1.97
N TRP A 264 14.47 -11.83 -2.66
CA TRP A 264 15.33 -12.99 -2.46
C TRP A 264 16.54 -13.04 -3.39
N THR A 265 17.48 -13.93 -3.11
CA THR A 265 18.63 -14.22 -3.98
C THR A 265 18.22 -14.89 -5.30
N SER A 266 17.08 -15.58 -5.31
CA SER A 266 16.45 -16.15 -6.51
C SER A 266 14.92 -16.15 -6.37
N PRO A 267 14.14 -16.24 -7.46
CA PRO A 267 12.67 -16.21 -7.39
C PRO A 267 12.08 -17.41 -6.65
N THR A 268 12.85 -18.47 -6.38
CA THR A 268 12.44 -19.65 -5.60
C THR A 268 13.06 -19.71 -4.19
N ALA A 269 14.07 -18.89 -3.89
CA ALA A 269 14.80 -18.91 -2.63
C ALA A 269 14.08 -18.16 -1.49
N ILE A 270 12.80 -18.48 -1.23
CA ILE A 270 11.89 -17.74 -0.33
C ILE A 270 12.36 -17.54 1.13
N TRP A 271 13.44 -18.23 1.53
CA TRP A 271 14.05 -18.15 2.85
C TRP A 271 15.39 -17.38 2.87
N ARG A 272 15.97 -17.00 1.72
CA ARG A 272 17.27 -16.32 1.59
C ARG A 272 17.09 -14.99 0.87
N TYR A 273 17.33 -13.90 1.57
CA TYR A 273 17.10 -12.54 1.09
C TYR A 273 18.35 -11.98 0.42
N ASP A 274 18.18 -11.17 -0.62
CA ASP A 274 19.29 -10.49 -1.29
C ASP A 274 19.55 -9.17 -0.55
N VAL A 275 20.60 -9.18 0.27
CA VAL A 275 20.91 -8.10 1.21
C VAL A 275 21.36 -6.84 0.47
N SER A 276 21.99 -7.00 -0.70
CA SER A 276 22.47 -5.91 -1.56
C SER A 276 21.30 -5.22 -2.28
N LYS A 277 20.45 -5.98 -2.97
CA LYS A 277 19.20 -5.52 -3.60
C LYS A 277 18.33 -4.77 -2.60
N LEU A 278 18.14 -5.32 -1.40
CA LEU A 278 17.29 -4.71 -0.37
C LEU A 278 17.89 -3.44 0.25
N ALA A 279 19.22 -3.32 0.31
CA ALA A 279 19.88 -2.07 0.70
C ALA A 279 19.71 -0.99 -0.39
N GLN A 280 19.76 -1.36 -1.67
CA GLN A 280 19.50 -0.46 -2.80
C GLN A 280 18.04 -0.03 -2.89
N TRP A 281 17.09 -0.93 -2.58
CA TRP A 281 15.69 -0.57 -2.37
C TRP A 281 15.54 0.44 -1.22
N SER A 282 16.29 0.29 -0.11
CA SER A 282 16.30 1.30 0.96
C SER A 282 16.76 2.65 0.43
N ALA A 283 17.86 2.71 -0.32
CA ALA A 283 18.37 3.97 -0.89
C ALA A 283 17.35 4.66 -1.82
N LEU A 284 16.67 3.90 -2.69
CA LEU A 284 15.55 4.38 -3.49
C LEU A 284 14.41 4.93 -2.61
N PHE A 285 13.98 4.17 -1.60
CA PHE A 285 12.81 4.56 -0.82
C PHE A 285 13.12 5.70 0.16
N ASP A 286 14.33 5.80 0.69
CA ASP A 286 14.78 6.93 1.51
C ASP A 286 14.84 8.21 0.66
N HIS A 287 15.22 8.10 -0.64
CA HIS A 287 15.10 9.19 -1.61
C HIS A 287 13.65 9.62 -1.86
N MET A 288 12.72 8.67 -1.96
CA MET A 288 11.28 8.99 -2.09
C MET A 288 10.78 9.86 -0.93
N ASP A 289 11.22 9.61 0.32
CA ASP A 289 10.90 10.51 1.44
C ASP A 289 11.52 11.90 1.25
N ALA A 290 12.78 11.99 0.80
CA ALA A 290 13.46 13.26 0.57
C ALA A 290 12.80 14.13 -0.51
N VAL A 291 12.19 13.53 -1.54
CA VAL A 291 11.50 14.25 -2.63
C VAL A 291 9.96 14.23 -2.54
N GLY A 292 9.39 13.83 -1.40
CA GLY A 292 7.97 14.02 -1.11
C GLY A 292 7.01 12.96 -1.66
N VAL A 293 7.50 11.75 -1.98
CA VAL A 293 6.74 10.65 -2.57
C VAL A 293 6.50 9.55 -1.54
N VAL A 294 5.24 9.20 -1.32
CA VAL A 294 4.80 8.09 -0.46
C VAL A 294 5.00 6.76 -1.19
N LEU A 295 5.60 5.77 -0.52
CA LEU A 295 5.67 4.41 -1.03
C LEU A 295 4.36 3.67 -0.74
N HIS A 296 3.65 3.24 -1.78
CA HIS A 296 2.50 2.32 -1.67
C HIS A 296 2.97 0.91 -2.02
N LEU A 297 3.39 0.15 -1.00
CA LEU A 297 4.02 -1.16 -1.18
C LEU A 297 2.97 -2.27 -1.12
N VAL A 298 2.76 -2.97 -2.23
CA VAL A 298 1.70 -3.98 -2.38
C VAL A 298 2.30 -5.38 -2.37
N LEU A 299 2.02 -6.15 -1.32
CA LEU A 299 2.90 -7.22 -0.85
C LEU A 299 2.83 -8.56 -1.61
N SER A 300 1.86 -8.75 -2.51
CA SER A 300 1.73 -9.93 -3.40
C SER A 300 0.68 -9.63 -4.46
N GLU A 301 0.81 -10.20 -5.66
CA GLU A 301 -0.25 -10.22 -6.70
C GLU A 301 -1.12 -11.46 -6.62
N THR A 302 -2.28 -11.41 -7.28
CA THR A 302 -3.28 -12.49 -7.32
C THR A 302 -2.64 -13.85 -7.61
N GLU A 303 -1.77 -13.93 -8.61
CA GLU A 303 -1.14 -15.19 -9.04
C GLU A 303 -0.06 -15.69 -8.08
N ASN A 304 0.34 -14.89 -7.09
CA ASN A 304 1.30 -15.27 -6.06
C ASN A 304 0.75 -15.15 -4.62
N GLU A 305 -0.55 -14.93 -4.44
CA GLU A 305 -1.12 -14.61 -3.13
C GLU A 305 -1.11 -15.77 -2.11
N GLU A 306 -0.96 -17.03 -2.51
CA GLU A 306 -0.62 -18.16 -1.63
C GLU A 306 0.84 -18.66 -1.74
N ARG A 307 1.71 -18.02 -2.54
CA ARG A 307 3.04 -18.56 -2.91
C ARG A 307 3.85 -19.05 -1.72
N LEU A 308 3.86 -18.29 -0.64
CA LEU A 308 4.62 -18.57 0.58
C LEU A 308 3.99 -19.70 1.41
N GLU A 309 2.66 -19.79 1.42
CA GLU A 309 1.87 -20.85 2.04
C GLU A 309 1.96 -22.18 1.28
N ARG A 310 2.13 -22.17 -0.04
CA ARG A 310 2.38 -23.38 -0.85
C ARG A 310 3.82 -23.89 -0.69
N ALA A 311 4.78 -23.02 -0.39
CA ALA A 311 6.21 -23.32 -0.38
C ALA A 311 6.82 -23.58 1.01
N ASP A 312 6.08 -23.36 2.11
CA ASP A 312 6.49 -23.75 3.47
C ASP A 312 5.92 -25.13 3.84
N PRO A 313 6.72 -26.21 3.84
CA PRO A 313 6.21 -27.57 4.06
C PRO A 313 5.71 -27.82 5.49
N ASP A 314 6.01 -26.94 6.44
CA ASP A 314 5.54 -27.02 7.83
C ASP A 314 4.06 -26.58 7.97
N VAL A 315 3.42 -26.08 6.90
CA VAL A 315 2.09 -25.45 6.93
C VAL A 315 1.18 -25.99 5.80
N ALA A 316 -0.08 -26.31 6.13
CA ALA A 316 -1.08 -26.65 5.12
C ALA A 316 -1.43 -25.41 4.25
N SER A 317 -1.69 -25.57 2.95
CA SER A 317 -1.72 -24.46 1.96
C SER A 317 -2.76 -23.33 2.20
N SER A 318 -3.67 -23.49 3.17
CA SER A 318 -4.64 -22.48 3.60
C SER A 318 -4.26 -21.78 4.93
N GLY A 319 -3.09 -22.09 5.49
CA GLY A 319 -2.58 -21.51 6.74
C GLY A 319 -1.87 -20.17 6.55
N PHE A 320 -1.00 -19.83 7.51
CA PHE A 320 -0.12 -18.65 7.46
C PHE A 320 1.30 -19.09 7.75
N SER A 321 2.10 -19.16 6.68
CA SER A 321 3.47 -19.67 6.65
C SER A 321 4.44 -18.88 7.53
N ASP A 322 5.49 -19.57 7.99
CA ASP A 322 6.67 -18.90 8.54
C ASP A 322 7.39 -18.09 7.45
N ALA A 323 7.28 -18.51 6.18
CA ALA A 323 7.84 -17.79 5.04
C ALA A 323 7.24 -16.37 4.91
N ARG A 324 5.91 -16.24 5.01
CA ARG A 324 5.23 -14.93 4.99
C ARG A 324 5.49 -14.12 6.25
N ARG A 325 5.67 -14.75 7.41
CA ARG A 325 6.13 -14.06 8.63
C ARG A 325 7.50 -13.44 8.42
N LEU A 326 8.46 -14.21 7.89
CA LEU A 326 9.81 -13.73 7.61
C LEU A 326 9.78 -12.61 6.57
N TYR A 327 9.04 -12.78 5.49
CA TYR A 327 8.87 -11.78 4.44
C TYR A 327 8.33 -10.44 4.97
N TYR A 328 7.26 -10.47 5.77
CA TYR A 328 6.72 -9.24 6.39
C TYR A 328 7.70 -8.67 7.42
N ARG A 329 8.42 -9.52 8.18
CA ARG A 329 9.44 -9.08 9.15
C ARG A 329 10.59 -8.34 8.48
N GLU A 330 11.19 -8.91 7.43
CA GLU A 330 12.31 -8.32 6.68
C GLU A 330 11.91 -6.98 6.05
N LEU A 331 10.76 -6.92 5.36
CA LEU A 331 10.29 -5.66 4.76
C LEU A 331 10.02 -4.58 5.83
N VAL A 332 9.36 -4.92 6.94
CA VAL A 332 9.09 -3.95 8.02
C VAL A 332 10.37 -3.49 8.71
N ALA A 333 11.34 -4.40 8.95
CA ALA A 333 12.62 -4.07 9.56
C ALA A 333 13.46 -3.12 8.69
N ARG A 334 13.44 -3.30 7.37
CA ARG A 334 14.23 -2.50 6.41
C ARG A 334 13.56 -1.18 6.06
N PHE A 335 12.23 -1.18 5.86
CA PHE A 335 11.50 -0.06 5.25
C PHE A 335 10.46 0.61 6.18
N GLY A 336 10.06 -0.03 7.29
CA GLY A 336 9.06 0.52 8.22
C GLY A 336 9.48 1.85 8.88
N ALA A 337 10.77 2.18 8.92
CA ALA A 337 11.30 3.44 9.42
C ALA A 337 10.82 4.67 8.59
N LYS A 338 10.52 4.51 7.31
CA LYS A 338 10.14 5.59 6.36
C LYS A 338 9.01 6.51 6.82
N ASN A 339 9.00 7.75 6.35
CA ASN A 339 7.94 8.71 6.63
C ASN A 339 6.69 8.49 5.78
N GLY A 340 6.83 8.45 4.45
CA GLY A 340 5.74 8.15 3.52
C GLY A 340 5.64 6.66 3.21
N LEU A 341 4.69 5.97 3.86
CA LEU A 341 4.49 4.53 3.68
C LEU A 341 3.02 4.11 3.81
N VAL A 342 2.56 3.31 2.84
CA VAL A 342 1.33 2.51 2.87
C VAL A 342 1.72 1.04 2.66
N TRP A 343 1.31 0.17 3.57
CA TRP A 343 1.36 -1.27 3.39
C TRP A 343 0.03 -1.75 2.82
N ASN A 344 0.06 -2.43 1.68
CA ASN A 344 -1.12 -3.04 1.09
C ASN A 344 -0.92 -4.56 1.06
N ALA A 345 -1.81 -5.31 1.71
CA ALA A 345 -1.62 -6.73 1.98
C ALA A 345 -1.74 -7.65 0.75
N GLY A 346 -2.17 -7.12 -0.40
CA GLY A 346 -2.19 -7.80 -1.69
C GLY A 346 -2.94 -7.01 -2.76
N GLU A 347 -2.43 -7.09 -3.99
CA GLU A 347 -3.08 -6.77 -5.27
C GLU A 347 -4.23 -7.80 -5.50
N GLU A 348 -5.30 -7.40 -6.21
CA GLU A 348 -6.64 -8.01 -6.45
C GLU A 348 -7.27 -9.00 -5.44
N ASN A 349 -6.72 -9.05 -4.22
CA ASN A 349 -6.68 -10.19 -3.30
C ASN A 349 -7.98 -10.99 -3.12
N GLY A 350 -7.90 -12.29 -3.35
CA GLY A 350 -9.03 -13.23 -3.30
C GLY A 350 -9.70 -13.54 -4.63
N TRP A 351 -9.21 -13.00 -5.75
CA TRP A 351 -9.73 -13.34 -7.06
C TRP A 351 -9.34 -14.78 -7.44
N ALA A 352 -10.33 -15.61 -7.77
CA ALA A 352 -10.13 -16.98 -8.21
C ALA A 352 -9.91 -17.05 -9.74
N ASP A 353 -8.82 -16.43 -10.20
CA ASP A 353 -8.37 -16.37 -11.60
C ASP A 353 -8.06 -17.76 -12.21
N ARG A 354 -7.58 -18.70 -11.35
CA ARG A 354 -7.13 -20.09 -11.54
C ARG A 354 -5.61 -20.32 -11.67
N SER A 355 -4.75 -19.34 -11.46
CA SER A 355 -3.31 -19.57 -11.24
C SER A 355 -3.03 -20.07 -9.81
N GLY A 356 -3.76 -19.52 -8.83
CA GLY A 356 -3.52 -19.71 -7.40
C GLY A 356 -4.64 -20.36 -6.59
N GLN A 357 -4.51 -20.28 -5.26
CA GLN A 357 -5.51 -20.64 -4.28
C GLN A 357 -5.94 -19.35 -3.56
N ALA A 358 -7.07 -18.80 -4.01
CA ALA A 358 -7.61 -17.55 -3.51
C ALA A 358 -7.55 -17.42 -1.97
N ASN A 359 -7.02 -16.29 -1.50
CA ASN A 359 -6.84 -15.97 -0.09
C ASN A 359 -8.17 -16.08 0.67
N THR A 360 -8.13 -16.71 1.83
CA THR A 360 -9.29 -16.81 2.73
C THR A 360 -9.39 -15.61 3.66
N ASP A 361 -10.59 -15.32 4.17
CA ASP A 361 -10.77 -14.28 5.20
C ASP A 361 -9.95 -14.53 6.47
N ALA A 362 -9.70 -15.80 6.79
CA ALA A 362 -8.84 -16.20 7.90
C ALA A 362 -7.39 -15.79 7.64
N GLN A 363 -6.87 -16.07 6.43
CA GLN A 363 -5.54 -15.63 6.00
C GLN A 363 -5.43 -14.11 6.00
N ARG A 364 -6.34 -13.38 5.35
CA ARG A 364 -6.38 -11.90 5.36
C ARG A 364 -6.27 -11.34 6.77
N LYS A 365 -7.11 -11.83 7.69
CA LYS A 365 -7.14 -11.38 9.09
C LYS A 365 -5.84 -11.69 9.82
N ALA A 366 -5.27 -12.89 9.63
CA ALA A 366 -4.03 -13.29 10.26
C ALA A 366 -2.82 -12.50 9.72
N PHE A 367 -2.75 -12.29 8.40
CA PHE A 367 -1.72 -11.51 7.73
C PHE A 367 -1.73 -10.05 8.20
N LEU A 368 -2.91 -9.41 8.21
CA LEU A 368 -3.10 -8.05 8.71
C LEU A 368 -2.77 -7.93 10.20
N ALA A 369 -3.16 -8.91 11.03
CA ALA A 369 -2.88 -8.90 12.46
C ALA A 369 -1.38 -9.03 12.78
N TYR A 370 -0.65 -9.88 12.05
CA TYR A 370 0.81 -9.99 12.22
C TYR A 370 1.52 -8.72 11.75
N LEU A 371 1.13 -8.18 10.59
CA LEU A 371 1.66 -6.92 10.08
C LEU A 371 1.44 -5.76 11.08
N ALA A 372 0.24 -5.67 11.67
CA ALA A 372 -0.09 -4.68 12.70
C ALA A 372 0.67 -4.88 14.02
N ALA A 373 1.13 -6.10 14.32
CA ALA A 373 1.91 -6.42 15.51
C ALA A 373 3.41 -6.10 15.37
N ILE A 374 3.92 -5.95 14.13
CA ILE A 374 5.34 -5.64 13.87
C ILE A 374 5.58 -4.23 13.31
N GLU A 375 4.55 -3.56 12.77
CA GLU A 375 4.63 -2.18 12.26
C GLU A 375 4.38 -1.16 13.40
N PRO A 376 5.40 -0.40 13.86
CA PRO A 376 5.31 0.30 15.15
C PRO A 376 4.94 1.79 15.06
N TYR A 377 4.65 2.32 13.87
CA TYR A 377 4.38 3.74 13.65
C TYR A 377 2.89 4.05 13.40
N GLY A 378 2.08 3.12 12.93
CA GLY A 378 0.68 3.36 12.56
C GLY A 378 0.50 3.80 11.10
N ALA A 379 1.36 3.29 10.22
CA ALA A 379 1.23 3.40 8.77
C ALA A 379 -0.08 2.76 8.28
N LEU A 380 -0.53 3.15 7.09
CA LEU A 380 -1.76 2.59 6.52
C LEU A 380 -1.59 1.10 6.22
N ARG A 381 -2.52 0.28 6.71
CA ARG A 381 -2.74 -1.11 6.28
C ARG A 381 -3.97 -1.16 5.38
N ALA A 382 -3.74 -1.37 4.09
CA ALA A 382 -4.72 -1.46 3.02
C ALA A 382 -4.81 -2.88 2.44
N LEU A 383 -5.75 -3.07 1.51
CA LEU A 383 -5.96 -4.30 0.74
C LEU A 383 -6.57 -3.93 -0.63
N HIS A 384 -6.01 -4.40 -1.74
CA HIS A 384 -6.60 -4.28 -3.09
C HIS A 384 -7.63 -5.39 -3.35
N THR A 385 -8.41 -5.30 -4.44
CA THR A 385 -9.51 -6.24 -4.74
C THR A 385 -9.93 -6.21 -6.20
N TYR A 386 -10.19 -7.37 -6.81
CA TYR A 386 -10.88 -7.48 -8.11
C TYR A 386 -12.29 -6.83 -8.05
N PRO A 387 -12.85 -6.21 -9.11
CA PRO A 387 -13.99 -5.29 -8.99
C PRO A 387 -15.33 -5.94 -8.60
N PRO A 388 -15.64 -7.19 -9.03
CA PRO A 388 -16.75 -7.97 -8.48
C PRO A 388 -16.60 -8.30 -6.99
N ASP A 389 -15.39 -8.64 -6.54
CA ASP A 389 -15.17 -9.33 -5.26
C ASP A 389 -14.97 -8.41 -4.05
N LYS A 390 -14.96 -7.09 -4.27
CA LYS A 390 -15.00 -6.05 -3.22
C LYS A 390 -15.95 -6.36 -2.07
N ARG A 391 -17.16 -6.84 -2.36
CA ARG A 391 -18.14 -7.20 -1.32
C ARG A 391 -17.82 -8.50 -0.61
N SER A 392 -17.29 -9.50 -1.32
CA SER A 392 -16.79 -10.77 -0.77
C SER A 392 -15.64 -10.50 0.21
N VAL A 393 -14.69 -9.66 -0.18
CA VAL A 393 -13.40 -9.45 0.49
C VAL A 393 -13.46 -8.42 1.64
N TYR A 394 -14.09 -7.26 1.43
CA TYR A 394 -14.09 -6.21 2.46
C TYR A 394 -15.16 -6.41 3.54
N THR A 395 -16.34 -6.95 3.20
CA THR A 395 -17.45 -7.09 4.18
C THR A 395 -17.08 -7.94 5.41
N PRO A 396 -16.26 -9.01 5.31
CA PRO A 396 -15.75 -9.77 6.46
C PRO A 396 -14.75 -9.02 7.35
N LEU A 397 -14.20 -7.89 6.89
CA LEU A 397 -13.07 -7.16 7.50
C LEU A 397 -13.45 -5.86 8.22
N LEU A 398 -14.59 -5.22 7.88
CA LEU A 398 -15.00 -3.92 8.45
C LEU A 398 -15.14 -3.95 9.99
N GLY A 399 -14.83 -2.84 10.65
CA GLY A 399 -14.92 -2.70 12.11
C GLY A 399 -13.81 -3.44 12.86
N GLY A 400 -14.07 -3.87 14.08
CA GLY A 400 -13.13 -4.64 14.91
C GLY A 400 -12.89 -6.10 14.46
N ARG A 401 -13.26 -6.47 13.22
CA ARG A 401 -13.11 -7.85 12.70
C ARG A 401 -11.80 -8.11 11.96
N SER A 402 -10.97 -7.08 11.78
CA SER A 402 -9.62 -7.18 11.22
C SER A 402 -8.76 -5.97 11.56
N GLU A 403 -7.45 -6.12 11.34
CA GLU A 403 -6.49 -5.01 11.39
C GLU A 403 -6.41 -4.18 10.11
N LEU A 404 -7.36 -4.33 9.18
CA LEU A 404 -7.50 -3.47 8.02
C LEU A 404 -7.87 -2.03 8.44
N THR A 405 -7.25 -1.04 7.81
CA THR A 405 -7.44 0.39 8.09
C THR A 405 -7.75 1.21 6.84
N GLY A 406 -7.62 0.63 5.64
CA GLY A 406 -8.01 1.24 4.39
C GLY A 406 -8.45 0.24 3.33
N ALA A 407 -9.04 0.74 2.25
CA ALA A 407 -9.43 -0.03 1.08
C ALA A 407 -8.83 0.61 -0.17
N SER A 408 -8.12 -0.18 -0.96
CA SER A 408 -7.51 0.22 -2.23
C SER A 408 -8.45 -0.24 -3.36
N LEU A 409 -9.13 0.70 -4.03
CA LEU A 409 -10.26 0.40 -4.92
C LEU A 409 -9.91 0.45 -6.41
N GLN A 410 -9.76 -0.72 -7.02
CA GLN A 410 -9.93 -0.85 -8.47
C GLN A 410 -11.39 -0.61 -8.94
N VAL A 411 -11.61 0.22 -9.97
CA VAL A 411 -12.98 0.48 -10.48
C VAL A 411 -13.14 0.27 -11.98
N ALA A 412 -13.62 -0.92 -12.38
CA ALA A 412 -13.86 -1.35 -13.77
C ALA A 412 -14.81 -0.48 -14.62
N ARG A 413 -15.56 0.44 -14.02
CA ARG A 413 -16.42 1.40 -14.75
C ARG A 413 -16.28 2.77 -14.12
N TRP A 414 -15.54 3.67 -14.75
CA TRP A 414 -15.13 4.94 -14.14
C TRP A 414 -16.32 5.77 -13.62
N SER A 415 -17.45 5.78 -14.34
CA SER A 415 -18.69 6.46 -13.88
C SER A 415 -19.39 5.78 -12.68
N ALA A 416 -18.75 4.80 -12.04
CA ALA A 416 -19.15 4.20 -10.76
C ALA A 416 -18.18 4.53 -9.61
N VAL A 417 -17.03 5.17 -9.87
CA VAL A 417 -15.98 5.50 -8.88
C VAL A 417 -16.58 6.21 -7.67
N HIS A 418 -17.28 7.32 -7.91
CA HIS A 418 -17.93 8.10 -6.84
C HIS A 418 -18.85 7.22 -5.97
N ARG A 419 -19.69 6.37 -6.58
CA ARG A 419 -20.64 5.51 -5.85
C ARG A 419 -19.94 4.41 -5.05
N GLN A 420 -18.95 3.71 -5.63
CA GLN A 420 -18.23 2.63 -4.94
C GLN A 420 -17.30 3.17 -3.85
N THR A 421 -16.75 4.37 -4.04
CA THR A 421 -16.01 5.08 -2.99
C THR A 421 -16.93 5.44 -1.82
N ARG A 422 -18.10 6.08 -2.08
CA ARG A 422 -19.10 6.36 -1.03
C ARG A 422 -19.58 5.10 -0.32
N GLU A 423 -19.71 3.97 -1.02
CA GLU A 423 -20.10 2.67 -0.47
C GLU A 423 -19.12 2.20 0.64
N TRP A 424 -17.80 2.20 0.38
CA TRP A 424 -16.80 1.77 1.36
C TRP A 424 -16.48 2.82 2.44
N VAL A 425 -16.55 4.10 2.08
CA VAL A 425 -16.50 5.23 3.03
C VAL A 425 -17.64 5.12 4.07
N ALA A 426 -18.87 4.84 3.63
CA ALA A 426 -20.01 4.69 4.52
C ALA A 426 -19.99 3.37 5.30
N ALA A 427 -19.69 2.24 4.65
CA ALA A 427 -19.69 0.92 5.29
C ALA A 427 -18.65 0.78 6.41
N SER A 428 -17.45 1.36 6.22
CA SER A 428 -16.39 1.34 7.25
C SER A 428 -16.74 2.23 8.45
N ALA A 429 -17.28 3.43 8.20
CA ALA A 429 -17.76 4.32 9.26
C ALA A 429 -18.94 3.72 10.05
N ALA A 430 -19.92 3.11 9.36
CA ALA A 430 -21.04 2.42 9.99
C ALA A 430 -20.62 1.19 10.82
N ALA A 431 -19.49 0.57 10.49
CA ALA A 431 -18.87 -0.51 11.27
C ALA A 431 -17.99 -0.01 12.44
N GLY A 432 -18.00 1.28 12.76
CA GLY A 432 -17.26 1.88 13.88
C GLY A 432 -15.76 2.06 13.66
N LYS A 433 -15.22 1.71 12.48
CA LYS A 433 -13.80 1.87 12.12
C LYS A 433 -13.71 2.51 10.72
N PRO A 434 -13.88 3.85 10.60
CA PRO A 434 -13.76 4.55 9.32
C PRO A 434 -12.43 4.18 8.63
N TRP A 435 -12.51 3.86 7.34
CA TRP A 435 -11.35 3.46 6.55
C TRP A 435 -10.81 4.63 5.72
N VAL A 436 -9.51 4.57 5.47
CA VAL A 436 -8.84 5.37 4.44
C VAL A 436 -9.08 4.70 3.09
N VAL A 437 -9.96 5.26 2.27
CA VAL A 437 -10.39 4.65 1.00
C VAL A 437 -9.76 5.39 -0.17
N SER A 438 -8.94 4.72 -0.98
CA SER A 438 -8.32 5.29 -2.19
C SER A 438 -8.81 4.57 -3.45
N VAL A 439 -8.69 5.23 -4.61
CA VAL A 439 -9.09 4.66 -5.91
C VAL A 439 -7.83 4.56 -6.75
N ASP A 440 -7.17 3.42 -6.66
CA ASP A 440 -5.79 3.29 -7.10
C ASP A 440 -5.73 2.78 -8.56
N GLU A 441 -6.59 1.83 -8.91
CA GLU A 441 -6.66 1.25 -10.26
C GLU A 441 -8.02 1.49 -10.97
N ILE A 442 -8.01 1.54 -12.31
CA ILE A 442 -9.19 1.88 -13.14
C ILE A 442 -9.27 1.04 -14.41
N GLY A 443 -9.93 -0.11 -14.30
CA GLY A 443 -10.10 -1.08 -15.38
C GLY A 443 -10.64 -0.54 -16.72
N GLY A 444 -10.40 -1.33 -17.77
CA GLY A 444 -10.53 -0.93 -19.17
C GLY A 444 -9.14 -0.90 -19.80
N LYS A 445 -8.72 0.26 -20.32
CA LYS A 445 -7.33 0.49 -20.74
C LYS A 445 -6.50 1.32 -19.74
N GLY A 446 -7.07 1.61 -18.56
CA GLY A 446 -6.53 2.65 -17.68
C GLY A 446 -6.60 4.06 -18.29
N ALA A 447 -5.95 5.02 -17.64
CA ALA A 447 -5.66 6.32 -18.22
C ALA A 447 -4.70 6.12 -19.41
N GLN A 448 -4.97 6.75 -20.55
CA GLN A 448 -4.12 6.64 -21.74
C GLN A 448 -3.06 7.76 -21.76
N PRO A 449 -2.03 7.65 -22.61
CA PRO A 449 -1.07 8.74 -22.81
C PRO A 449 -1.72 10.02 -23.34
N ASP A 450 -1.08 11.16 -23.09
CA ASP A 450 -1.44 12.50 -23.55
C ASP A 450 -1.68 12.57 -25.07
N ALA A 451 -1.02 11.69 -25.86
CA ALA A 451 -1.22 11.58 -27.31
C ALA A 451 -2.60 10.99 -27.71
N VAL A 452 -3.28 10.30 -26.79
CA VAL A 452 -4.58 9.64 -26.98
C VAL A 452 -5.68 10.39 -26.23
N THR A 453 -5.41 10.84 -25.00
CA THR A 453 -6.36 11.57 -24.14
C THR A 453 -5.84 12.96 -23.75
N PRO A 454 -5.53 13.87 -24.71
CA PRO A 454 -4.80 15.11 -24.45
C PRO A 454 -5.45 16.09 -23.45
N ASN A 455 -6.72 15.92 -23.07
CA ASN A 455 -7.36 16.74 -22.04
C ASN A 455 -7.70 15.98 -20.75
N HIS A 456 -7.50 14.65 -20.72
CA HIS A 456 -7.85 13.76 -19.60
C HIS A 456 -9.27 14.05 -19.04
N ASP A 457 -10.22 14.33 -19.94
CA ASP A 457 -11.56 14.83 -19.59
C ASP A 457 -12.37 13.79 -18.79
N ARG A 458 -12.11 12.48 -18.96
CA ARG A 458 -12.86 11.43 -18.24
C ARG A 458 -12.16 10.98 -16.97
N GLU A 459 -10.84 10.89 -17.01
CA GLU A 459 -9.95 10.67 -15.89
C GLU A 459 -10.20 11.76 -14.83
N ARG A 460 -10.25 13.03 -15.26
CA ARG A 460 -10.59 14.16 -14.40
C ARG A 460 -12.01 14.10 -13.85
N VAL A 461 -13.01 13.87 -14.69
CA VAL A 461 -14.44 14.01 -14.34
C VAL A 461 -15.03 12.76 -13.69
N ASP A 462 -14.87 11.58 -14.30
CA ASP A 462 -15.43 10.33 -13.76
C ASP A 462 -14.63 9.81 -12.56
N VAL A 463 -13.28 9.90 -12.61
CA VAL A 463 -12.39 9.27 -11.61
C VAL A 463 -11.95 10.25 -10.53
N LEU A 464 -11.08 11.23 -10.85
CA LEU A 464 -10.44 12.11 -9.86
C LEU A 464 -11.46 12.91 -9.03
N TRP A 465 -12.34 13.65 -9.69
CA TRP A 465 -13.37 14.43 -8.99
C TRP A 465 -14.48 13.55 -8.41
N GLY A 466 -14.76 12.39 -9.01
CA GLY A 466 -15.66 11.38 -8.47
C GLY A 466 -15.17 10.83 -7.13
N ALA A 467 -13.89 10.44 -7.04
CA ALA A 467 -13.26 9.96 -5.82
C ALA A 467 -13.17 11.05 -4.74
N LEU A 468 -12.70 12.26 -5.10
CA LEU A 468 -12.57 13.39 -4.18
C LEU A 468 -13.91 13.76 -3.52
N THR A 469 -14.98 13.93 -4.31
CA THR A 469 -16.31 14.27 -3.77
C THR A 469 -17.00 13.10 -3.06
N ALA A 470 -16.60 11.87 -3.35
CA ALA A 470 -17.00 10.69 -2.59
C ALA A 470 -16.23 10.50 -1.27
N GLY A 471 -15.30 11.40 -0.93
CA GLY A 471 -14.55 11.37 0.33
C GLY A 471 -13.34 10.44 0.32
N ALA A 472 -12.81 10.09 -0.86
CA ALA A 472 -11.57 9.32 -0.98
C ALA A 472 -10.38 10.03 -0.33
N ALA A 473 -9.39 9.23 0.08
CA ALA A 473 -8.07 9.66 0.49
C ALA A 473 -7.13 9.99 -0.69
N GLY A 474 -7.56 9.71 -1.93
CA GLY A 474 -6.82 10.05 -3.14
C GLY A 474 -7.04 9.06 -4.28
N VAL A 475 -6.27 9.24 -5.35
CA VAL A 475 -6.25 8.37 -6.54
C VAL A 475 -4.82 8.03 -6.97
N GLU A 476 -4.68 6.94 -7.71
CA GLU A 476 -3.49 6.61 -8.50
C GLU A 476 -3.91 6.36 -9.96
N TRP A 477 -2.95 6.15 -10.86
CA TRP A 477 -3.21 6.11 -12.30
C TRP A 477 -2.59 4.89 -12.97
N TYR A 478 -3.46 3.92 -13.19
CA TYR A 478 -3.24 2.71 -13.96
C TYR A 478 -3.25 2.96 -15.47
N TYR A 479 -2.40 2.27 -16.22
CA TYR A 479 -2.30 2.28 -17.67
C TYR A 479 -1.96 0.87 -18.22
N GLN A 480 -3.02 0.11 -18.53
CA GLN A 480 -3.03 -1.29 -18.99
C GLN A 480 -1.99 -1.70 -20.07
N ALA A 481 -1.51 -0.77 -20.90
CA ALA A 481 -0.52 -1.07 -21.95
C ALA A 481 0.92 -0.67 -21.60
N GLY A 482 1.12 0.11 -20.53
CA GLY A 482 2.43 0.41 -19.92
C GLY A 482 2.67 -0.36 -18.62
N ASP A 483 1.71 -1.17 -18.20
CA ASP A 483 1.58 -1.73 -16.84
C ASP A 483 2.81 -2.48 -16.33
N GLN A 484 3.52 -3.15 -17.24
CA GLN A 484 4.77 -3.86 -16.97
C GLN A 484 5.89 -3.45 -17.94
N SER A 485 5.81 -2.22 -18.47
CA SER A 485 6.65 -1.75 -19.59
C SER A 485 6.86 -0.22 -19.69
N LEU A 486 6.25 0.59 -18.82
CA LEU A 486 6.31 2.05 -18.88
C LEU A 486 7.68 2.60 -18.47
N GLU A 487 8.51 2.92 -19.47
CA GLU A 487 9.86 3.48 -19.30
C GLU A 487 9.93 5.03 -19.30
N ASP A 488 8.89 5.74 -19.76
CA ASP A 488 8.82 7.22 -19.74
C ASP A 488 7.48 7.74 -19.20
N PHE A 489 7.50 8.31 -18.01
CA PHE A 489 6.34 8.94 -17.37
C PHE A 489 5.92 10.26 -18.04
N ARG A 490 6.69 10.79 -18.99
CA ARG A 490 6.33 11.98 -19.79
C ARG A 490 5.17 11.75 -20.75
N GLY A 491 4.90 10.50 -21.13
CA GLY A 491 3.72 10.15 -21.91
C GLY A 491 2.39 10.55 -21.24
N HIS A 492 2.40 10.80 -19.92
CA HIS A 492 1.23 11.14 -19.10
C HIS A 492 1.38 12.51 -18.39
N ALA A 493 2.25 13.40 -18.88
CA ALA A 493 2.57 14.68 -18.24
C ALA A 493 1.32 15.53 -17.88
N ARG A 494 0.29 15.52 -18.74
CA ARG A 494 -0.95 16.27 -18.52
C ARG A 494 -1.92 15.53 -17.59
N LEU A 495 -1.79 14.23 -17.38
CA LEU A 495 -2.52 13.48 -16.35
C LEU A 495 -2.01 13.85 -14.95
N TRP A 496 -0.68 13.81 -14.77
CA TRP A 496 -0.02 14.25 -13.53
C TRP A 496 -0.37 15.70 -13.21
N ALA A 497 -0.23 16.61 -14.18
CA ALA A 497 -0.57 18.02 -14.01
C ALA A 497 -2.06 18.25 -13.68
N THR A 498 -2.98 17.42 -14.22
CA THR A 498 -4.42 17.50 -13.91
C THR A 498 -4.71 17.12 -12.46
N THR A 499 -4.01 16.09 -11.96
CA THR A 499 -4.16 15.60 -10.57
C THR A 499 -3.51 16.56 -9.58
N ALA A 500 -2.28 16.99 -9.86
CA ALA A 500 -1.56 18.01 -9.09
C ALA A 500 -2.34 19.34 -9.01
N ARG A 501 -3.10 19.71 -10.07
CA ARG A 501 -3.98 20.89 -10.07
C ARG A 501 -5.13 20.75 -9.04
N ALA A 502 -5.71 19.57 -8.87
CA ALA A 502 -6.75 19.34 -7.87
C ALA A 502 -6.18 19.36 -6.43
N VAL A 503 -5.03 18.71 -6.19
CA VAL A 503 -4.33 18.80 -4.90
C VAL A 503 -3.93 20.24 -4.57
N ALA A 504 -3.48 21.01 -5.58
CA ALA A 504 -3.16 22.41 -5.43
C ALA A 504 -4.37 23.25 -4.96
N LEU A 505 -5.58 23.04 -5.51
CA LEU A 505 -6.80 23.70 -5.04
C LEU A 505 -7.05 23.44 -3.54
N LEU A 506 -7.02 22.16 -3.12
CA LEU A 506 -7.26 21.79 -1.73
C LEU A 506 -6.29 22.51 -0.78
N ARG A 507 -5.02 22.62 -1.18
CA ARG A 507 -3.98 23.33 -0.42
C ARG A 507 -4.14 24.86 -0.45
N THR A 508 -4.27 25.48 -1.63
CA THR A 508 -4.29 26.95 -1.75
C THR A 508 -5.55 27.56 -1.15
N GLU A 509 -6.69 26.89 -1.31
CA GLU A 509 -7.95 27.32 -0.72
C GLU A 509 -8.18 26.75 0.69
N ARG A 510 -7.24 25.96 1.24
CA ARG A 510 -7.32 25.34 2.57
C ARG A 510 -8.62 24.54 2.81
N VAL A 511 -9.08 23.81 1.79
CA VAL A 511 -10.31 23.01 1.86
C VAL A 511 -10.15 21.90 2.90
N PRO A 512 -10.96 21.85 3.98
CA PRO A 512 -10.76 20.91 5.08
C PRO A 512 -11.32 19.50 4.76
N PHE A 513 -10.92 18.92 3.64
CA PHE A 513 -11.50 17.68 3.07
C PHE A 513 -11.51 16.49 4.06
N TRP A 514 -10.54 16.43 4.97
CA TRP A 514 -10.43 15.45 6.07
C TRP A 514 -11.52 15.56 7.16
N ALA A 515 -12.32 16.62 7.12
CA ALA A 515 -13.40 16.94 8.05
C ALA A 515 -14.73 17.22 7.33
N MET A 516 -14.84 16.81 6.06
CA MET A 516 -16.02 16.99 5.22
C MET A 516 -16.59 15.63 4.78
N GLU A 517 -17.91 15.53 4.70
CA GLU A 517 -18.67 14.33 4.36
C GLU A 517 -19.20 14.37 2.92
N PRO A 518 -19.30 13.22 2.22
CA PRO A 518 -19.97 13.14 0.92
C PRO A 518 -21.48 13.42 1.05
N ALA A 519 -21.96 14.47 0.39
CA ALA A 519 -23.21 15.16 0.69
C ALA A 519 -23.97 15.65 -0.56
N ASP A 520 -24.00 14.83 -1.63
CA ASP A 520 -24.60 15.17 -2.94
C ASP A 520 -26.06 15.68 -2.85
N GLU A 521 -26.83 15.26 -1.85
CA GLU A 521 -28.20 15.71 -1.59
C GLU A 521 -28.31 17.23 -1.31
N ARG A 522 -27.17 17.88 -1.02
CA ARG A 522 -27.07 19.33 -0.89
C ARG A 522 -27.05 20.09 -2.20
N VAL A 523 -26.76 19.47 -3.34
CA VAL A 523 -26.74 20.15 -4.65
C VAL A 523 -27.86 19.62 -5.55
N ASP A 524 -28.57 20.53 -6.22
CA ASP A 524 -29.62 20.13 -7.16
C ASP A 524 -29.04 19.32 -8.34
N GLY A 525 -29.71 18.23 -8.71
CA GLY A 525 -29.20 17.23 -9.65
C GLY A 525 -28.27 16.17 -9.04
N GLY A 526 -27.94 16.28 -7.75
CA GLY A 526 -27.22 15.25 -7.00
C GLY A 526 -28.06 14.04 -6.58
N GLY A 527 -27.48 13.14 -5.79
CA GLY A 527 -28.15 11.97 -5.20
C GLY A 527 -28.43 10.78 -6.15
N GLY A 528 -28.02 10.85 -7.42
CA GLY A 528 -28.33 9.84 -8.44
C GLY A 528 -27.57 8.51 -8.34
N GLY A 529 -27.87 7.69 -7.32
CA GLY A 529 -27.32 6.34 -7.15
C GLY A 529 -27.93 5.24 -8.06
N GLY A 530 -28.84 5.60 -8.96
CA GLY A 530 -29.63 4.66 -9.77
C GLY A 530 -28.83 3.82 -10.76
N ARG A 531 -29.21 2.54 -10.93
CA ARG A 531 -28.47 1.51 -11.69
C ARG A 531 -28.33 1.73 -13.22
N GLY A 532 -28.73 2.88 -13.78
CA GLY A 532 -28.81 3.10 -15.24
C GLY A 532 -28.32 4.45 -15.79
N GLY A 533 -27.86 5.39 -14.95
CA GLY A 533 -27.41 6.71 -15.42
C GLY A 533 -25.98 6.74 -15.95
N ARG A 534 -25.76 7.33 -17.13
CA ARG A 534 -24.41 7.78 -17.56
C ARG A 534 -24.04 9.05 -16.78
N GLY A 535 -22.75 9.19 -16.41
CA GLY A 535 -22.21 10.25 -15.54
C GLY A 535 -22.82 11.65 -15.79
N GLY A 536 -23.30 12.28 -14.72
CA GLY A 536 -24.13 13.48 -14.83
C GLY A 536 -24.98 13.86 -13.62
N HIS A 537 -24.57 13.44 -12.43
CA HIS A 537 -25.12 13.93 -11.17
C HIS A 537 -24.11 14.91 -10.59
N ASN A 538 -24.61 15.98 -9.99
CA ASN A 538 -23.75 16.92 -9.27
C ASN A 538 -23.35 16.27 -7.94
N TRP A 539 -22.09 16.47 -7.54
CA TRP A 539 -21.55 15.87 -6.32
C TRP A 539 -21.15 16.95 -5.35
N ALA A 540 -21.14 16.63 -4.05
CA ALA A 540 -20.69 17.57 -3.04
C ALA A 540 -19.95 16.88 -1.90
N LEU A 541 -18.91 17.54 -1.39
CA LEU A 541 -18.30 17.26 -0.11
C LEU A 541 -18.63 18.44 0.82
N ALA A 542 -19.09 18.21 2.05
CA ALA A 542 -19.57 19.26 2.95
C ALA A 542 -19.15 19.06 4.41
N GLY A 543 -18.67 20.12 5.04
CA GLY A 543 -18.51 20.27 6.49
C GLY A 543 -19.38 21.42 7.01
N PRO A 544 -19.33 21.76 8.32
CA PRO A 544 -20.21 22.77 8.91
C PRO A 544 -20.03 24.19 8.32
N ASN A 545 -18.83 24.52 7.84
CA ASN A 545 -18.46 25.86 7.36
C ASN A 545 -17.95 25.87 5.91
N ASP A 546 -17.86 24.71 5.25
CA ASP A 546 -17.19 24.54 3.97
C ASP A 546 -17.99 23.57 3.09
N VAL A 547 -18.20 23.89 1.82
CA VAL A 547 -18.82 23.00 0.84
C VAL A 547 -18.06 23.08 -0.47
N LEU A 548 -17.64 21.92 -0.99
CA LEU A 548 -17.02 21.76 -2.29
C LEU A 548 -18.00 21.00 -3.19
N VAL A 549 -18.65 21.72 -4.11
CA VAL A 549 -19.54 21.16 -5.12
C VAL A 549 -18.77 20.91 -6.41
N PHE A 550 -19.06 19.81 -7.11
CA PHE A 550 -18.59 19.53 -8.45
C PHE A 550 -19.77 19.31 -9.41
N LEU A 551 -19.68 19.94 -10.58
CA LEU A 551 -20.66 19.86 -11.66
C LEU A 551 -20.04 19.16 -12.88
N PRO A 552 -20.16 17.83 -13.05
CA PRO A 552 -19.56 17.08 -14.17
C PRO A 552 -19.95 17.58 -15.57
N ARG A 553 -21.07 18.29 -15.70
CA ARG A 553 -21.61 18.84 -16.97
C ARG A 553 -21.74 20.38 -16.95
N GLY A 554 -21.25 21.04 -15.91
CA GLY A 554 -21.56 22.44 -15.65
C GLY A 554 -23.04 22.66 -15.30
N GLY A 555 -23.60 23.77 -15.78
CA GLY A 555 -24.95 24.22 -15.47
C GLY A 555 -24.98 25.35 -14.43
N GLY A 556 -26.13 25.53 -13.78
CA GLY A 556 -26.24 26.35 -12.57
C GLY A 556 -26.12 25.50 -11.31
N ALA A 557 -25.84 26.12 -10.16
CA ALA A 557 -25.74 25.44 -8.88
C ALA A 557 -26.66 26.04 -7.80
N THR A 558 -27.78 25.36 -7.52
CA THR A 558 -28.49 25.51 -6.24
C THR A 558 -27.82 24.65 -5.17
N VAL A 559 -27.52 25.21 -3.99
CA VAL A 559 -26.88 24.48 -2.89
C VAL A 559 -27.59 24.73 -1.55
N ARG A 560 -27.94 23.66 -0.83
CA ARG A 560 -28.52 23.65 0.53
C ARG A 560 -27.41 23.78 1.57
N LEU A 561 -27.19 25.00 2.06
CA LEU A 561 -26.03 25.29 2.90
C LEU A 561 -26.13 24.62 4.29
N PRO A 562 -25.05 24.06 4.84
CA PRO A 562 -25.08 23.39 6.15
C PRO A 562 -25.52 24.27 7.34
N GLN A 563 -25.33 25.59 7.24
CA GLN A 563 -25.48 26.54 8.35
C GLN A 563 -25.89 27.93 7.84
N GLY A 564 -26.69 28.66 8.63
CA GLY A 564 -27.00 30.07 8.38
C GLY A 564 -25.80 31.00 8.63
N GLY A 565 -25.91 32.25 8.17
CA GLY A 565 -24.88 33.28 8.27
C GLY A 565 -24.28 33.69 6.92
N ARG A 566 -23.12 34.36 6.96
CA ARG A 566 -22.45 34.89 5.76
C ARG A 566 -21.52 33.86 5.12
N TRP A 567 -21.74 33.60 3.83
CA TRP A 567 -20.93 32.72 3.01
C TRP A 567 -20.27 33.49 1.84
N THR A 568 -19.08 33.04 1.44
CA THR A 568 -18.41 33.44 0.19
C THR A 568 -18.34 32.21 -0.72
N ALA A 569 -18.78 32.34 -1.96
CA ALA A 569 -18.77 31.28 -2.97
C ALA A 569 -17.92 31.70 -4.18
N GLY A 570 -17.17 30.78 -4.77
CA GLY A 570 -16.32 31.05 -5.93
C GLY A 570 -16.14 29.85 -6.85
N TRP A 571 -16.20 30.11 -8.16
CA TRP A 571 -16.11 29.11 -9.22
C TRP A 571 -14.66 28.79 -9.56
N TRP A 572 -14.34 27.51 -9.74
CA TRP A 572 -12.99 27.07 -10.10
C TRP A 572 -13.03 26.04 -11.23
N SER A 573 -12.15 26.21 -12.23
CA SER A 573 -12.06 25.27 -13.34
C SER A 573 -11.04 24.17 -13.03
N PRO A 574 -11.40 22.89 -13.21
CA PRO A 574 -10.48 21.76 -13.07
C PRO A 574 -9.60 21.55 -14.30
N ARG A 575 -9.88 22.22 -15.43
CA ARG A 575 -9.14 22.02 -16.69
C ARG A 575 -7.72 22.62 -16.65
N LEU A 576 -6.79 22.00 -17.36
CA LEU A 576 -5.49 22.61 -17.65
C LEU A 576 -5.65 23.88 -18.51
N GLY A 577 -4.66 24.77 -18.47
CA GLY A 577 -4.70 26.08 -19.12
C GLY A 577 -5.55 27.14 -18.39
N ASP A 578 -6.64 26.74 -17.72
CA ASP A 578 -7.51 27.68 -17.00
C ASP A 578 -6.85 28.28 -15.75
N THR A 579 -7.24 29.51 -15.39
CA THR A 579 -6.74 30.19 -14.18
C THR A 579 -6.93 29.33 -12.91
N ARG A 580 -5.94 29.38 -12.01
CA ARG A 580 -5.91 28.60 -10.77
C ARG A 580 -6.70 29.24 -9.61
N SER A 581 -7.13 30.50 -9.75
CA SER A 581 -7.88 31.24 -8.72
C SER A 581 -9.39 31.05 -8.84
N LEU A 582 -10.12 31.29 -7.74
CA LEU A 582 -11.57 31.39 -7.75
C LEU A 582 -12.04 32.56 -8.63
N GLN A 583 -13.10 32.34 -9.40
CA GLN A 583 -13.71 33.26 -10.35
C GLN A 583 -15.18 33.53 -9.96
N GLY A 584 -15.75 34.67 -10.39
CA GLY A 584 -17.15 35.01 -10.12
C GLY A 584 -17.51 35.04 -8.63
N VAL A 585 -16.57 35.49 -7.78
CA VAL A 585 -16.67 35.36 -6.33
C VAL A 585 -17.83 36.22 -5.79
N ARG A 586 -18.83 35.57 -5.20
CA ARG A 586 -20.05 36.18 -4.67
C ARG A 586 -20.13 35.96 -3.16
N ARG A 587 -20.68 36.94 -2.44
CA ARG A 587 -21.08 36.77 -1.04
C ARG A 587 -22.59 36.67 -0.93
N VAL A 588 -23.06 35.82 -0.02
CA VAL A 588 -24.48 35.67 0.33
C VAL A 588 -24.63 35.64 1.85
N THR A 589 -25.78 36.07 2.36
CA THR A 589 -26.18 35.87 3.75
C THR A 589 -27.43 35.01 3.73
N VAL A 590 -27.46 33.98 4.57
CA VAL A 590 -28.46 32.91 4.58
C VAL A 590 -29.08 32.87 5.96
N GLY A 591 -30.40 32.78 6.07
CA GLY A 591 -31.12 32.91 7.33
C GLY A 591 -30.89 31.71 8.25
N ALA A 592 -31.07 30.50 7.69
CA ALA A 592 -30.98 29.25 8.44
C ALA A 592 -30.12 28.19 7.73
N GLY A 593 -29.73 27.14 8.47
CA GLY A 593 -29.15 25.94 7.85
C GLY A 593 -30.22 25.18 7.05
N GLY A 594 -29.82 24.56 5.94
CA GLY A 594 -30.69 23.81 5.03
C GLY A 594 -31.31 24.64 3.90
N GLU A 595 -31.28 25.98 4.01
CA GLU A 595 -31.77 26.90 2.98
C GLU A 595 -31.04 26.70 1.64
N ALA A 596 -31.81 26.62 0.55
CA ALA A 596 -31.32 26.37 -0.80
C ALA A 596 -31.03 27.71 -1.51
N VAL A 597 -29.77 27.94 -1.88
CA VAL A 597 -29.32 29.19 -2.51
C VAL A 597 -28.85 28.92 -3.94
N ASP A 598 -29.38 29.65 -4.92
CA ASP A 598 -28.87 29.65 -6.29
C ASP A 598 -27.61 30.53 -6.40
N PHE A 599 -26.50 29.93 -6.82
CA PHE A 599 -25.22 30.59 -7.09
C PHE A 599 -25.04 30.99 -8.56
N GLY A 600 -26.05 30.75 -9.40
CA GLY A 600 -26.05 31.03 -10.83
C GLY A 600 -25.19 30.02 -11.60
N ARG A 601 -24.67 30.47 -12.76
CA ARG A 601 -23.78 29.70 -13.63
C ARG A 601 -22.32 30.15 -13.46
N PRO A 602 -21.32 29.29 -13.77
CA PRO A 602 -19.92 29.69 -13.80
C PRO A 602 -19.65 30.75 -14.90
N PRO A 603 -18.59 31.57 -14.77
CA PRO A 603 -18.43 32.78 -15.58
C PRO A 603 -18.17 32.58 -17.08
N ARG A 604 -17.75 31.37 -17.49
CA ARG A 604 -17.58 30.96 -18.90
C ARG A 604 -17.79 29.45 -19.03
N GLU A 605 -17.93 28.96 -20.26
CA GLU A 605 -18.01 27.51 -20.56
C GLU A 605 -18.99 26.78 -19.62
N ALA A 606 -20.19 27.33 -19.45
CA ALA A 606 -21.18 26.85 -18.47
C ALA A 606 -21.81 25.48 -18.82
N ASN A 607 -21.33 24.83 -19.86
CA ASN A 607 -21.63 23.46 -20.29
C ASN A 607 -20.41 22.51 -20.19
N ARG A 608 -19.30 22.96 -19.57
CA ARG A 608 -18.11 22.17 -19.23
C ARG A 608 -18.07 21.97 -17.72
N ASP A 609 -17.13 21.16 -17.23
CA ASP A 609 -17.00 20.78 -15.83
C ASP A 609 -16.53 21.93 -14.91
N TRP A 610 -17.13 22.10 -13.74
CA TRP A 610 -16.75 23.16 -12.79
C TRP A 610 -16.83 22.69 -11.35
N ALA A 611 -15.91 23.20 -10.51
CA ALA A 611 -16.06 23.17 -9.06
C ALA A 611 -16.62 24.51 -8.56
N LEU A 612 -17.43 24.47 -7.51
CA LEU A 612 -17.90 25.63 -6.76
C LEU A 612 -17.51 25.41 -5.30
N LEU A 613 -16.65 26.29 -4.78
CA LEU A 613 -16.22 26.26 -3.38
C LEU A 613 -16.95 27.33 -2.60
N LEU A 614 -17.57 26.94 -1.49
CA LEU A 614 -18.32 27.81 -0.58
C LEU A 614 -17.70 27.74 0.83
N LYS A 615 -17.47 28.90 1.43
CA LYS A 615 -16.87 29.06 2.77
C LYS A 615 -17.69 30.01 3.64
N ARG A 616 -17.89 29.66 4.90
CA ARG A 616 -18.63 30.44 5.91
C ARG A 616 -17.68 31.29 6.74
N GLY A 617 -18.04 32.54 6.99
CA GLY A 617 -17.26 33.47 7.82
C GLY A 617 -16.55 34.58 7.03
N GLY A 618 -16.22 35.66 7.75
CA GLY A 618 -15.79 36.94 7.19
C GLY A 618 -14.29 37.12 6.92
N GLY A 619 -13.50 36.05 6.90
CA GLY A 619 -12.12 36.14 6.44
C GLY A 619 -12.08 36.44 4.94
N ALA A 620 -11.16 37.30 4.50
CA ALA A 620 -10.75 37.28 3.10
C ALA A 620 -10.09 35.91 2.82
N CYS A 621 -10.03 35.51 1.54
CA CYS A 621 -8.95 34.61 1.13
C CYS A 621 -7.64 35.41 1.23
N ALA A 622 -7.10 35.50 2.44
CA ALA A 622 -5.80 36.09 2.73
C ALA A 622 -4.79 35.30 1.91
N LYS A 623 -4.34 35.92 0.81
CA LYS A 623 -3.42 35.32 -0.15
C LYS A 623 -2.22 34.81 0.66
N PRO A 624 -1.85 33.52 0.56
CA PRO A 624 -0.63 33.05 1.19
C PRO A 624 0.55 33.92 0.74
N PRO A 625 1.64 34.03 1.53
CA PRO A 625 2.93 34.33 0.92
C PRO A 625 3.11 33.36 -0.26
N PRO A 626 3.64 33.82 -1.41
CA PRO A 626 3.74 32.96 -2.59
C PRO A 626 4.44 31.66 -2.19
N PRO A 627 3.95 30.49 -2.61
CA PRO A 627 4.72 29.27 -2.41
C PRO A 627 6.08 29.49 -3.08
N THR A 628 7.17 29.19 -2.40
CA THR A 628 8.50 29.15 -3.02
C THR A 628 8.37 28.36 -4.30
N GLU A 629 8.63 29.01 -5.44
CA GLU A 629 8.33 28.39 -6.72
C GLU A 629 9.25 27.18 -6.89
N THR A 630 8.65 25.98 -6.90
CA THR A 630 9.29 24.85 -7.59
C THR A 630 9.57 25.35 -9.00
N PRO A 631 10.83 25.46 -9.44
CA PRO A 631 11.12 26.04 -10.73
C PRO A 631 10.35 25.27 -11.80
N ALA A 632 9.65 26.00 -12.67
CA ALA A 632 9.19 25.39 -13.91
C ALA A 632 10.42 24.78 -14.61
N PRO A 633 10.31 23.56 -15.20
CA PRO A 633 11.41 23.00 -15.96
C PRO A 633 11.80 24.03 -17.02
N ALA A 634 13.02 24.55 -16.93
CA ALA A 634 13.46 25.66 -17.76
C ALA A 634 13.31 25.26 -19.23
N ALA A 635 12.71 26.13 -20.04
CA ALA A 635 12.73 25.94 -21.48
C ALA A 635 14.20 25.88 -21.91
N THR A 636 14.57 24.81 -22.61
CA THR A 636 15.97 24.58 -23.03
C THR A 636 16.49 25.83 -23.73
N PRO A 637 17.55 26.49 -23.22
CA PRO A 637 18.15 27.60 -23.94
C PRO A 637 18.67 27.07 -25.28
N ALA A 638 18.44 27.81 -26.35
CA ALA A 638 19.08 27.51 -27.62
C ALA A 638 20.60 27.51 -27.41
N PRO A 639 21.36 26.58 -28.02
CA PRO A 639 22.79 26.46 -27.78
C PRO A 639 23.51 27.75 -28.23
N THR A 640 24.06 28.48 -27.26
CA THR A 640 24.98 29.59 -27.54
C THR A 640 26.33 29.00 -27.89
N GLU A 641 26.80 29.26 -29.10
CA GLU A 641 28.14 28.86 -29.54
C GLU A 641 29.20 29.43 -28.60
N THR A 642 30.03 28.55 -28.05
CA THR A 642 31.18 28.92 -27.20
C THR A 642 32.46 28.62 -27.99
N PRO A 643 33.44 29.54 -28.06
CA PRO A 643 34.60 29.37 -28.94
C PRO A 643 35.47 28.16 -28.61
N ALA A 644 36.20 27.67 -29.62
CA ALA A 644 37.20 26.63 -29.45
C ALA A 644 38.33 27.07 -28.49
N PRO A 645 38.89 26.15 -27.67
CA PRO A 645 39.96 26.49 -26.73
C PRO A 645 41.26 26.85 -27.46
N THR A 646 41.96 27.87 -26.96
CA THR A 646 43.28 28.27 -27.45
C THR A 646 44.36 27.33 -26.91
N GLU A 647 45.33 26.98 -27.75
CA GLU A 647 46.47 26.14 -27.37
C GLU A 647 47.43 26.82 -26.37
N THR A 648 48.25 26.03 -25.69
CA THR A 648 49.37 26.49 -24.86
C THR A 648 50.50 25.46 -24.99
N PRO A 649 51.77 25.86 -25.21
CA PRO A 649 52.77 24.98 -25.83
C PRO A 649 53.38 23.93 -24.88
N ALA A 650 53.90 22.86 -25.47
CA ALA A 650 54.51 21.73 -24.78
C ALA A 650 55.97 21.99 -24.35
N PRO A 651 56.44 21.34 -23.24
CA PRO A 651 57.85 21.27 -22.90
C PRO A 651 58.58 20.17 -23.70
N THR A 652 59.84 20.40 -24.03
CA THR A 652 60.73 19.46 -24.74
C THR A 652 61.38 18.44 -23.81
N GLY A 653 61.50 17.19 -24.26
CA GLY A 653 62.31 16.13 -23.63
C GLY A 653 62.48 14.94 -24.58
N ASP A 654 63.69 14.37 -24.65
CA ASP A 654 64.10 13.49 -25.75
C ASP A 654 63.58 12.03 -25.67
N ALA A 655 63.55 11.39 -26.84
CA ALA A 655 63.05 10.03 -27.05
C ALA A 655 64.14 8.94 -26.93
N PRO A 656 63.70 7.67 -26.86
CA PRO A 656 64.28 6.63 -27.73
C PRO A 656 63.32 6.16 -28.82
N THR A 657 63.88 5.83 -29.99
CA THR A 657 63.15 5.44 -31.22
C THR A 657 62.59 4.00 -31.17
N PRO A 658 61.42 3.70 -31.78
CA PRO A 658 60.76 2.39 -31.68
C PRO A 658 61.14 1.39 -32.79
N THR A 659 60.73 0.13 -32.61
CA THR A 659 60.69 -0.92 -33.66
C THR A 659 59.39 -0.83 -34.46
N GLU A 660 59.44 -1.16 -35.75
CA GLU A 660 58.39 -0.90 -36.74
C GLU A 660 57.16 -1.82 -36.66
N VAL A 661 56.00 -1.29 -37.08
CA VAL A 661 54.83 -2.06 -37.54
C VAL A 661 54.33 -1.39 -38.84
N PRO A 662 54.18 -2.12 -39.96
CA PRO A 662 53.87 -1.51 -41.25
C PRO A 662 52.39 -1.21 -41.47
N THR A 663 52.13 0.06 -41.79
CA THR A 663 51.18 0.62 -42.78
C THR A 663 49.85 -0.10 -43.07
N GLU A 664 48.77 0.65 -42.83
CA GLU A 664 47.39 0.43 -43.28
C GLU A 664 47.23 0.32 -44.82
N THR A 665 46.18 -0.35 -45.30
CA THR A 665 45.70 -0.21 -46.69
C THR A 665 44.17 -0.29 -46.71
N ALA A 666 43.54 0.55 -47.53
CA ALA A 666 42.12 0.90 -47.42
C ALA A 666 41.13 -0.24 -47.70
N VAL A 667 40.00 -0.20 -46.99
CA VAL A 667 38.83 -1.09 -47.18
C VAL A 667 37.74 -0.35 -47.99
N PRO A 668 37.31 -0.86 -49.16
CA PRO A 668 36.13 -0.37 -49.87
C PRO A 668 34.82 -0.86 -49.21
N PRO A 669 33.67 -0.23 -49.46
CA PRO A 669 32.45 -0.47 -48.67
C PRO A 669 31.76 -1.81 -48.99
N GLU A 670 31.36 -2.55 -47.96
CA GLU A 670 30.47 -3.72 -48.08
C GLU A 670 28.99 -3.38 -47.83
N THR A 671 28.13 -4.19 -48.43
CA THR A 671 26.67 -3.97 -48.57
C THR A 671 25.83 -4.69 -47.52
N GLU A 672 24.54 -4.35 -47.43
CA GLU A 672 23.57 -4.99 -46.53
C GLU A 672 23.47 -6.52 -46.72
N PRO A 673 23.32 -7.31 -45.64
CA PRO A 673 23.01 -8.74 -45.74
C PRO A 673 21.51 -8.97 -46.05
N PRO A 674 21.15 -9.94 -46.91
CA PRO A 674 19.77 -10.17 -47.34
C PRO A 674 18.90 -10.90 -46.29
N PRO A 675 17.56 -10.76 -46.35
CA PRO A 675 16.63 -11.40 -45.42
C PRO A 675 16.51 -12.92 -45.62
N PRO A 676 16.21 -13.70 -44.57
CA PRO A 676 16.06 -15.16 -44.66
C PRO A 676 14.81 -15.57 -45.47
N ALA A 677 14.99 -16.57 -46.35
CA ALA A 677 13.96 -17.02 -47.29
C ALA A 677 12.89 -17.94 -46.65
N ALA A 678 11.69 -17.94 -47.24
CA ALA A 678 10.57 -18.80 -46.86
C ALA A 678 10.37 -19.97 -47.84
N ALA A 679 9.97 -21.12 -47.31
CA ALA A 679 9.66 -22.36 -48.04
C ALA A 679 8.44 -23.06 -47.38
N PRO A 680 7.67 -23.90 -48.11
CA PRO A 680 6.30 -23.51 -48.43
C PRO A 680 5.19 -24.26 -47.68
N LEU A 681 3.99 -23.66 -47.73
CA LEU A 681 2.74 -24.25 -47.24
C LEU A 681 2.28 -25.42 -48.12
N THR A 682 1.89 -26.53 -47.49
CA THR A 682 0.98 -27.53 -48.07
C THR A 682 -0.21 -27.74 -47.14
N SER A 683 -1.38 -28.00 -47.74
CA SER A 683 -2.66 -28.06 -47.03
C SER A 683 -3.14 -29.50 -46.81
N THR A 684 -3.54 -29.84 -45.58
CA THR A 684 -4.51 -30.91 -45.33
C THR A 684 -5.53 -30.51 -44.26
N SER A 685 -6.72 -31.07 -44.38
CA SER A 685 -7.89 -30.75 -43.57
C SER A 685 -7.91 -31.47 -42.22
N SER A 686 -8.72 -30.92 -41.30
CA SER A 686 -9.09 -31.57 -40.04
C SER A 686 -9.69 -32.97 -40.26
N THR A 687 -9.01 -34.00 -39.76
CA THR A 687 -9.59 -35.31 -39.45
C THR A 687 -9.18 -35.75 -38.03
N ARG A 688 -10.11 -36.39 -37.32
CA ARG A 688 -10.06 -36.58 -35.85
C ARG A 688 -9.69 -38.03 -35.48
N PRO A 689 -8.56 -38.30 -34.81
CA PRO A 689 -8.28 -39.61 -34.23
C PRO A 689 -9.17 -39.91 -32.99
N PRO A 690 -9.39 -41.18 -32.63
CA PRO A 690 -10.31 -41.57 -31.56
C PRO A 690 -9.71 -41.39 -30.15
N ALA A 691 -10.59 -41.37 -29.14
CA ALA A 691 -10.21 -41.29 -27.74
C ALA A 691 -9.39 -42.51 -27.28
N ARG A 692 -8.30 -42.27 -26.55
CA ARG A 692 -7.67 -43.29 -25.70
C ARG A 692 -8.17 -43.13 -24.27
N THR A 693 -8.69 -44.20 -23.70
CA THR A 693 -9.03 -44.30 -22.28
C THR A 693 -7.75 -44.34 -21.44
N TRP A 694 -7.76 -43.66 -20.29
CA TRP A 694 -6.79 -43.86 -19.23
C TRP A 694 -7.46 -44.64 -18.10
N ALA A 695 -6.80 -45.70 -17.62
CA ALA A 695 -7.28 -46.49 -16.51
C ALA A 695 -6.80 -45.90 -15.17
N PRO A 696 -7.59 -45.97 -14.09
CA PRO A 696 -7.15 -45.56 -12.76
C PRO A 696 -6.12 -46.56 -12.18
N PRO A 697 -5.21 -46.10 -11.29
CA PRO A 697 -4.25 -46.98 -10.62
C PRO A 697 -4.91 -47.89 -9.58
N SER A 698 -4.36 -49.10 -9.42
CA SER A 698 -4.86 -50.12 -8.48
C SER A 698 -4.52 -49.80 -7.01
N PRO A 699 -5.36 -50.21 -6.04
CA PRO A 699 -5.07 -50.09 -4.61
C PRO A 699 -4.07 -51.16 -4.11
N PRO A 700 -3.39 -50.93 -2.97
CA PRO A 700 -2.53 -51.92 -2.33
C PRO A 700 -3.32 -53.08 -1.69
N PRO A 701 -2.70 -54.26 -1.47
CA PRO A 701 -3.37 -55.47 -0.99
C PRO A 701 -3.70 -55.43 0.53
N PRO A 702 -4.70 -56.19 0.98
CA PRO A 702 -5.11 -56.22 2.39
C PRO A 702 -4.21 -57.10 3.26
N ALA A 703 -3.89 -56.62 4.47
CA ALA A 703 -3.30 -57.45 5.53
C ALA A 703 -4.35 -58.40 6.11
N SER A 704 -3.95 -59.65 6.40
CA SER A 704 -4.86 -60.70 6.88
C SER A 704 -5.09 -60.64 8.39
N SER A 705 -6.33 -60.91 8.82
CA SER A 705 -6.67 -61.03 10.23
C SER A 705 -6.67 -62.49 10.70
N ARG A 706 -6.19 -62.73 11.93
CA ARG A 706 -6.54 -63.91 12.72
C ARG A 706 -7.18 -63.46 14.03
N ARG A 707 -8.20 -64.20 14.46
CA ARG A 707 -9.03 -63.90 15.64
C ARG A 707 -8.57 -64.68 16.87
N SER A 708 -8.69 -64.03 18.02
CA SER A 708 -9.17 -64.64 19.27
C SER A 708 -9.97 -63.59 20.05
N SER A 709 -10.73 -63.97 21.07
CA SER A 709 -11.76 -63.14 21.72
C SER A 709 -11.85 -63.49 23.24
N PRO A 710 -12.59 -62.72 24.08
CA PRO A 710 -12.27 -62.49 25.50
C PRO A 710 -13.01 -63.48 26.44
N PRO A 711 -13.10 -63.32 27.80
CA PRO A 711 -13.47 -62.14 28.64
C PRO A 711 -12.29 -61.70 29.56
N SER A 712 -12.34 -60.82 30.59
CA SER A 712 -13.38 -60.29 31.50
C SER A 712 -12.93 -58.93 32.11
N GLY A 713 -13.74 -58.30 32.97
CA GLY A 713 -13.32 -57.28 33.97
C GLY A 713 -13.99 -57.56 35.32
N PRO A 714 -14.11 -56.60 36.29
CA PRO A 714 -13.42 -55.31 36.46
C PRO A 714 -12.78 -55.16 37.88
N SER A 715 -12.23 -53.98 38.24
CA SER A 715 -11.88 -53.57 39.62
C SER A 715 -11.94 -52.04 39.80
N ALA A 716 -12.16 -51.54 41.03
CA ALA A 716 -12.42 -50.13 41.34
C ALA A 716 -11.71 -49.62 42.63
N PRO A 717 -11.53 -48.30 42.82
CA PRO A 717 -11.05 -47.69 44.07
C PRO A 717 -12.19 -47.24 45.02
N PRO A 718 -11.94 -47.08 46.35
CA PRO A 718 -12.97 -46.73 47.34
C PRO A 718 -12.87 -45.30 47.95
N GLY A 719 -13.98 -44.79 48.50
CA GLY A 719 -14.04 -43.71 49.53
C GLY A 719 -13.92 -42.26 49.02
N ALA A 720 -14.83 -41.27 49.17
CA ALA A 720 -16.16 -41.06 49.80
C ALA A 720 -16.18 -40.12 51.03
N THR A 721 -16.78 -38.91 50.87
CA THR A 721 -17.55 -38.14 51.90
C THR A 721 -18.18 -36.86 51.30
N GLY A 722 -19.22 -36.34 51.95
CA GLY A 722 -19.99 -35.08 51.71
C GLY A 722 -20.95 -34.91 52.90
N PRO A 723 -22.14 -34.25 52.82
CA PRO A 723 -22.71 -33.26 51.89
C PRO A 723 -23.13 -31.98 52.72
N PRO A 724 -24.33 -31.32 52.67
CA PRO A 724 -25.41 -31.17 51.67
C PRO A 724 -25.98 -29.72 51.47
N ALA A 725 -26.81 -29.50 50.42
CA ALA A 725 -28.09 -28.74 50.45
C ALA A 725 -28.81 -28.67 49.05
N ALA A 726 -30.14 -28.57 49.03
CA ALA A 726 -31.09 -28.39 47.89
C ALA A 726 -32.49 -27.98 48.45
N PRO A 727 -33.69 -27.98 47.76
CA PRO A 727 -34.04 -28.22 46.34
C PRO A 727 -35.21 -27.36 45.71
N SER A 728 -35.49 -27.52 44.40
CA SER A 728 -36.81 -27.37 43.67
C SER A 728 -36.62 -27.72 42.16
N ALA A 729 -37.56 -28.10 41.27
CA ALA A 729 -39.05 -28.22 41.15
C ALA A 729 -39.80 -26.97 40.58
N GLY A 730 -40.78 -27.05 39.65
CA GLY A 730 -41.51 -28.20 39.04
C GLY A 730 -41.92 -28.05 37.52
N PRO A 731 -43.13 -28.43 37.02
CA PRO A 731 -43.17 -29.32 35.83
C PRO A 731 -44.23 -29.12 34.69
N SER A 732 -43.93 -29.69 33.49
CA SER A 732 -44.83 -30.33 32.47
C SER A 732 -45.90 -29.47 31.73
N THR A 733 -46.52 -29.83 30.58
CA THR A 733 -46.66 -31.05 29.71
C THR A 733 -46.64 -30.65 28.20
N GLY A 734 -46.69 -31.52 27.15
CA GLY A 734 -46.45 -32.97 27.08
C GLY A 734 -47.37 -33.84 26.17
N ARG A 735 -47.55 -33.61 24.85
CA ARG A 735 -48.27 -34.59 23.95
C ARG A 735 -47.77 -34.72 22.49
N ARG A 736 -47.95 -35.92 21.91
CA ARG A 736 -47.71 -36.32 20.49
C ARG A 736 -48.99 -36.92 19.87
N VAL A 737 -49.15 -36.85 18.53
CA VAL A 737 -49.76 -37.89 17.67
C VAL A 737 -49.09 -37.83 16.27
N ALA A 738 -49.02 -38.94 15.53
CA ALA A 738 -48.56 -38.98 14.13
C ALA A 738 -49.20 -40.16 13.36
N ARG A 739 -49.44 -40.04 12.04
CA ARG A 739 -49.32 -41.13 11.02
C ARG A 739 -49.72 -40.73 9.58
N SER A 740 -49.02 -41.33 8.60
CA SER A 740 -49.42 -41.63 7.19
C SER A 740 -49.85 -40.50 6.24
N GLY A 741 -49.63 -40.58 4.91
CA GLY A 741 -48.85 -41.56 4.11
C GLY A 741 -49.48 -41.95 2.76
N ARG A 742 -48.64 -42.31 1.75
CA ARG A 742 -48.97 -42.63 0.32
C ARG A 742 -49.22 -41.39 -0.58
N ARG A 743 -48.95 -41.39 -1.90
CA ARG A 743 -48.12 -42.25 -2.80
C ARG A 743 -47.76 -41.48 -4.11
N ARG A 744 -46.80 -42.04 -4.87
CA ARG A 744 -46.40 -41.87 -6.30
C ARG A 744 -47.48 -41.26 -7.25
N THR A 745 -47.17 -40.55 -8.35
CA THR A 745 -46.28 -40.98 -9.47
C THR A 745 -45.52 -39.88 -10.24
N SER A 746 -44.56 -40.35 -11.05
CA SER A 746 -43.61 -39.63 -11.92
C SER A 746 -44.13 -39.21 -13.30
N LEU A 747 -43.43 -38.26 -13.94
CA LEU A 747 -43.20 -38.26 -15.41
C LEU A 747 -41.78 -37.76 -15.75
N ARG A 748 -41.33 -37.97 -17.00
CA ARG A 748 -39.99 -37.63 -17.54
C ARG A 748 -40.02 -36.36 -18.40
N ALA A 749 -38.89 -35.66 -18.54
CA ALA A 749 -38.17 -35.52 -19.82
C ALA A 749 -36.87 -34.69 -19.69
N MET A 750 -35.88 -35.00 -20.54
CA MET A 750 -34.73 -34.14 -20.86
C MET A 750 -35.00 -33.43 -22.20
N LEU A 751 -34.41 -32.25 -22.42
CA LEU A 751 -33.40 -32.04 -23.48
C LEU A 751 -32.85 -30.60 -23.46
N ALA A 752 -31.80 -30.35 -24.23
CA ALA A 752 -31.06 -29.08 -24.26
C ALA A 752 -30.93 -28.51 -25.68
N THR A 753 -30.84 -27.19 -25.77
CA THR A 753 -30.36 -26.41 -26.91
C THR A 753 -29.60 -25.20 -26.33
N THR A 754 -28.31 -24.98 -26.60
CA THR A 754 -27.69 -24.51 -27.85
C THR A 754 -28.38 -23.30 -28.51
N SER A 755 -27.66 -22.19 -28.55
CA SER A 755 -27.88 -21.09 -29.49
C SER A 755 -26.52 -20.61 -29.98
N ALA A 756 -26.37 -20.36 -31.27
CA ALA A 756 -25.09 -20.20 -31.94
C ALA A 756 -24.79 -18.73 -32.31
N ARG A 757 -23.52 -18.45 -32.60
CA ARG A 757 -23.12 -17.19 -33.25
C ARG A 757 -23.72 -17.11 -34.65
N GLY A 758 -24.22 -15.93 -35.02
CA GLY A 758 -24.50 -15.53 -36.40
C GLY A 758 -24.06 -14.08 -36.60
N GLY A 759 -23.39 -13.80 -37.71
CA GLY A 759 -22.89 -12.45 -38.02
C GLY A 759 -22.67 -12.27 -39.52
N GLY A 760 -22.75 -11.01 -39.97
CA GLY A 760 -22.71 -10.62 -41.38
C GLY A 760 -24.10 -10.29 -41.95
N GLY A 761 -24.20 -9.18 -42.69
CA GLY A 761 -25.46 -8.74 -43.31
C GLY A 761 -25.54 -7.23 -43.53
N VAL A 762 -25.03 -6.75 -44.68
CA VAL A 762 -25.13 -5.34 -45.09
C VAL A 762 -26.37 -5.13 -45.97
N ARG A 763 -27.19 -4.11 -45.68
CA ARG A 763 -27.83 -3.24 -46.70
C ARG A 763 -28.58 -2.04 -46.11
N ALA A 764 -28.77 -1.01 -46.93
CA ALA A 764 -29.51 0.19 -46.59
C ALA A 764 -31.02 0.04 -46.89
N GLY A 765 -31.85 0.82 -46.19
CA GLY A 765 -33.31 0.94 -46.40
C GLY A 765 -33.82 2.26 -45.82
N ALA A 766 -34.82 2.89 -46.45
CA ALA A 766 -35.14 4.30 -46.22
C ALA A 766 -36.62 4.60 -45.93
N ARG A 767 -36.86 5.74 -45.25
CA ARG A 767 -38.12 6.53 -45.20
C ARG A 767 -39.42 5.84 -44.72
N ARG A 768 -39.91 6.25 -43.53
CA ARG A 768 -41.16 7.02 -43.25
C ARG A 768 -41.34 7.09 -41.71
N ARG A 769 -41.62 8.20 -41.02
CA ARG A 769 -42.58 9.34 -41.12
C ARG A 769 -44.01 9.00 -40.62
N ARG A 770 -44.48 9.82 -39.65
CA ARG A 770 -45.77 9.81 -38.90
C ARG A 770 -45.83 8.80 -37.72
N GLY A 771 -46.47 9.13 -36.59
CA GLY A 771 -47.16 10.39 -36.27
C GLY A 771 -47.54 10.59 -34.79
N ARG A 772 -48.09 11.78 -34.48
CA ARG A 772 -48.58 12.21 -33.15
C ARG A 772 -49.67 11.29 -32.59
N ARG A 773 -49.79 11.25 -31.26
CA ARG A 773 -51.07 11.52 -30.56
C ARG A 773 -50.82 12.25 -29.23
N VAL A 774 -51.86 12.91 -28.72
CA VAL A 774 -51.84 13.78 -27.53
C VAL A 774 -53.15 13.57 -26.76
N ALA A 775 -53.06 13.38 -25.45
CA ALA A 775 -54.07 13.61 -24.40
C ALA A 775 -53.30 13.66 -23.07
N VAL A 776 -53.41 14.61 -22.13
CA VAL A 776 -54.47 15.55 -21.69
C VAL A 776 -55.53 14.92 -20.78
N GLY A 777 -55.64 15.48 -19.56
CA GLY A 777 -56.83 15.39 -18.68
C GLY A 777 -56.71 14.38 -17.53
N GLY A 778 -56.94 14.85 -16.29
CA GLY A 778 -57.04 13.96 -15.11
C GLY A 778 -56.55 14.57 -13.80
N ALA A 779 -57.20 15.62 -13.31
CA ALA A 779 -57.02 16.12 -11.95
C ALA A 779 -58.32 15.90 -11.14
N ASN A 780 -58.20 15.58 -9.85
CA ASN A 780 -59.23 15.86 -8.85
C ASN A 780 -58.67 15.68 -7.43
N ASP A 781 -59.04 16.58 -6.53
CA ASP A 781 -58.68 16.53 -5.11
C ASP A 781 -59.55 15.52 -4.32
N ARG A 782 -59.06 15.13 -3.13
CA ARG A 782 -59.88 15.13 -1.92
C ARG A 782 -59.03 15.10 -0.64
N ALA A 783 -59.29 16.09 0.22
CA ALA A 783 -59.07 16.06 1.66
C ALA A 783 -60.05 15.06 2.33
N ALA A 784 -59.94 14.66 3.60
CA ALA A 784 -58.90 14.71 4.63
C ALA A 784 -59.34 13.74 5.75
N ASP A 785 -58.48 13.43 6.74
CA ASP A 785 -58.97 13.23 8.11
C ASP A 785 -57.85 13.39 9.15
N ASP A 786 -58.22 13.72 10.39
CA ASP A 786 -57.31 14.08 11.47
C ASP A 786 -56.73 12.89 12.24
N ARG A 787 -55.57 13.13 12.88
CA ARG A 787 -55.45 12.82 14.33
C ARG A 787 -54.33 13.59 15.03
N VAL A 788 -54.77 14.40 16.00
CA VAL A 788 -53.91 15.02 17.02
C VAL A 788 -53.42 13.95 17.99
N LEU A 789 -52.14 14.03 18.36
CA LEU A 789 -51.71 13.75 19.74
C LEU A 789 -50.57 14.71 20.10
N SER A 790 -50.74 15.41 21.21
CA SER A 790 -49.79 16.37 21.78
C SER A 790 -49.14 15.78 23.01
N GLU A 791 -47.83 15.95 23.15
CA GLU A 791 -47.18 15.93 24.46
C GLU A 791 -46.00 16.92 24.45
N ALA A 792 -45.77 17.58 25.57
CA ALA A 792 -44.82 18.68 25.73
C ALA A 792 -44.32 18.73 27.18
N GLU A 793 -43.26 19.51 27.40
CA GLU A 793 -42.56 19.68 28.69
C GLU A 793 -41.79 18.42 29.17
N GLY A 794 -40.78 18.52 30.04
CA GLY A 794 -40.21 19.71 30.68
C GLY A 794 -38.72 19.94 30.35
N GLY A 795 -38.23 21.13 30.69
CA GLY A 795 -36.83 21.52 30.45
C GLY A 795 -35.87 21.21 31.62
N GLY A 796 -34.57 21.36 31.36
CA GLY A 796 -33.51 21.26 32.36
C GLY A 796 -32.28 22.04 31.92
N GLY A 797 -32.08 23.25 32.46
CA GLY A 797 -30.94 24.11 32.13
C GLY A 797 -29.67 23.69 32.87
N GLY A 798 -28.51 23.81 32.21
CA GLY A 798 -27.22 23.44 32.78
C GLY A 798 -26.07 24.18 32.10
N GLY A 799 -25.92 25.47 32.39
CA GLY A 799 -24.79 26.28 31.92
C GLY A 799 -23.54 26.04 32.75
N GLY A 800 -22.41 25.76 32.09
CA GLY A 800 -21.11 25.60 32.75
C GLY A 800 -19.98 25.64 31.73
N GLY A 801 -19.24 26.75 31.69
CA GLY A 801 -18.02 26.88 30.90
C GLY A 801 -16.78 26.85 31.80
N CYS A 802 -15.65 26.41 31.28
CA CYS A 802 -14.33 26.70 31.87
C CYS A 802 -13.21 26.61 30.81
N ASP A 803 -12.03 27.13 31.17
CA ASP A 803 -10.90 27.40 30.27
C ASP A 803 -10.10 26.16 29.82
N ARG A 804 -9.47 26.33 28.65
CA ARG A 804 -8.13 25.85 28.21
C ARG A 804 -7.54 24.57 28.86
N ARG A 805 -7.17 23.63 27.99
CA ARG A 805 -5.77 23.25 27.74
C ARG A 805 -5.59 22.68 26.34
#